data_AF-A0A7G3G4W8-F1
#
_entry.id   AF-A0A7G3G4W8-F1
#
_cell.length_a   1.000
_cell.length_b   1.000
_cell.length_c   1.000
_cell.angle_alpha   90.00
_cell.angle_beta   90.00
_cell.angle_gamma   90.00
#
_symmetry.space_group_name_H-M   'P 1'
#
loop_
_entity.id
_entity.type
_entity.pdbx_description
1 polymer ?
#
loop_
_entity_poly.entity_id
_entity_poly.type
_entity_poly.pdbx_seq_one_letter_code
_entity_poly.pdbx_strand_id
1 'polypeptide(L)'
;MDQLHFSHAKACQLLYLHHLQTRREAWHAFSQSGIGWFMYRRDGEGVILNPQTGLIWQEITELGPQLDSSRAHAKVRQLEWAGLANWRLPTRAELIDIAYAPGFPLCEEHAWFDCPLWLYDKGCVYLDQPDEFMGPDGAANMIAVDDTLCADWPGSYPQGLFELGWTWLGAWTSNARFPKSSKFDAALTAWKRWRSLASSENDGFHAVDSNATDWPSLLRKLDYISTRLPDIDSSTFTDAAKGLWELWPVSDAKHARRIALSNDGQMRARNPELDIRDANVAIDFGTSSTVVAFREGAHDRLLRIGESNLWEQPQASDYENPTVLEVMDWQALMAAWTSEVYRPLVDWRDIHCAHEARDHLRDNHTDPKRIASIFSRMKQWALDEFPTLISDQIHQEERILPPFKQYPSKKVDDVYADFNPIELYAWFLGMFINWRQRGIFLRYYMTFPVSFPHDTKEKILSAFHHGLQRSLPESLVYGPHFAQFRVEERGSEPAAYAACALKALQLAPSAAGVGRAFAVFDFGGGTTDFDFGYYRLPDKAEAEAGWEEVIEHFGASGDRMLGGEQLLENLAYISFRHNLPQCREHKIAFLLPQDAEDFAGSDMFLEKTRSAQTNSIVMMGRLRSFCETGNLEGLVEGDICKMPLLNRDGLKVDVAFQIPQNELRDYLRARIERGAMAFFAAMQAAFKSHGGMPAAVDVLLAGNACRSPWVMELFGLTGSPIGAIMAFEQLEIVVHPPLLADPSNPWRPTAKTGVALGLLRLCPGETLKVINLSLLKDDAPFLFSVGKLLNGEFDPCLPSHGSYGLWHEVGRPLDGVFNLAYTHSPRARTDQRMDRSDPDLRYRRIDFPDSGEGQKVYSRAIAPNLIEICLAHDLSLTGQPEPACHFLQLALA
;
A
#
# COMPACT_ATOMS: atom_id res chain seq x y z
N MET A 1 -6.30 27.95 -37.75
CA MET A 1 -5.55 27.58 -36.53
C MET A 1 -6.54 26.85 -35.67
N ASP A 2 -6.51 25.53 -35.66
CA ASP A 2 -7.44 24.74 -34.86
C ASP A 2 -6.97 24.79 -33.41
N GLN A 3 -7.67 25.57 -32.57
CA GLN A 3 -7.37 25.64 -31.14
C GLN A 3 -7.69 24.29 -30.50
N LEU A 4 -6.73 23.75 -29.73
CA LEU A 4 -6.93 22.54 -28.94
C LEU A 4 -7.17 22.91 -27.48
N HIS A 5 -8.07 22.22 -26.79
CA HIS A 5 -8.41 22.51 -25.40
C HIS A 5 -7.80 21.48 -24.46
N PHE A 6 -7.11 21.95 -23.43
CA PHE A 6 -6.43 21.12 -22.43
C PHE A 6 -6.78 21.54 -21.01
N SER A 7 -6.70 20.63 -20.03
CA SER A 7 -6.96 20.95 -18.62
C SER A 7 -6.01 22.03 -18.10
N HIS A 8 -6.58 23.06 -17.48
CA HIS A 8 -5.84 24.14 -16.84
C HIS A 8 -4.98 23.60 -15.68
N ALA A 9 -5.54 22.72 -14.84
CA ALA A 9 -4.82 22.15 -13.70
C ALA A 9 -3.60 21.34 -14.16
N LYS A 10 -3.78 20.44 -15.15
CA LYS A 10 -2.67 19.69 -15.77
C LYS A 10 -1.63 20.60 -16.39
N ALA A 11 -2.05 21.66 -17.08
CA ALA A 11 -1.12 22.62 -17.69
C ALA A 11 -0.24 23.29 -16.63
N CYS A 12 -0.83 23.76 -15.54
CA CYS A 12 -0.10 24.34 -14.41
C CYS A 12 0.87 23.35 -13.79
N GLN A 13 0.43 22.10 -13.59
CA GLN A 13 1.27 21.04 -13.04
C GLN A 13 2.44 20.68 -13.98
N LEU A 14 2.20 20.48 -15.28
CA LEU A 14 3.25 20.22 -16.28
C LEU A 14 4.31 21.31 -16.30
N LEU A 15 3.88 22.58 -16.30
CA LEU A 15 4.79 23.73 -16.26
C LEU A 15 5.61 23.75 -14.96
N TYR A 16 4.98 23.45 -13.82
CA TYR A 16 5.66 23.35 -12.53
C TYR A 16 6.73 22.24 -12.52
N LEU A 17 6.38 21.03 -12.98
CA LEU A 17 7.32 19.91 -12.99
C LEU A 17 8.48 20.12 -13.97
N HIS A 18 8.18 20.66 -15.16
CA HIS A 18 9.22 21.03 -16.13
C HIS A 18 10.16 22.10 -15.58
N HIS A 19 9.59 23.08 -14.88
CA HIS A 19 10.34 24.12 -14.20
C HIS A 19 11.27 23.55 -13.12
N LEU A 20 10.77 22.67 -12.25
CA LEU A 20 11.59 21.97 -11.25
C LEU A 20 12.73 21.17 -11.89
N GLN A 21 12.43 20.42 -12.96
CA GLN A 21 13.45 19.66 -13.69
C GLN A 21 14.51 20.58 -14.29
N THR A 22 14.10 21.66 -14.96
CA THR A 22 15.02 22.64 -15.57
C THR A 22 15.90 23.29 -14.51
N ARG A 23 15.35 23.59 -13.32
CA ARG A 23 16.14 24.11 -12.20
C ARG A 23 17.13 23.10 -11.65
N ARG A 24 16.76 21.82 -11.53
CA ARG A 24 17.67 20.74 -11.11
C ARG A 24 18.80 20.54 -12.11
N GLU A 25 18.49 20.51 -13.40
CA GLU A 25 19.48 20.38 -14.48
C GLU A 25 20.41 21.60 -14.53
N ALA A 26 19.84 22.80 -14.42
CA ALA A 26 20.60 24.03 -14.29
C ALA A 26 21.53 23.96 -13.08
N TRP A 27 21.00 23.64 -11.90
CA TRP A 27 21.79 23.49 -10.68
C TRP A 27 22.89 22.44 -10.81
N HIS A 28 22.60 21.28 -11.39
CA HIS A 28 23.58 20.22 -11.60
C HIS A 28 24.69 20.65 -12.58
N ALA A 29 24.34 21.34 -13.67
CA ALA A 29 25.33 21.93 -14.55
C ALA A 29 26.15 23.04 -13.85
N PHE A 30 25.54 23.78 -12.92
CA PHE A 30 26.19 24.82 -12.13
C PHE A 30 27.08 24.26 -11.01
N SER A 31 26.68 23.20 -10.31
CA SER A 31 27.49 22.58 -9.25
C SER A 31 28.78 21.95 -9.79
N GLN A 32 28.77 21.52 -11.06
CA GLN A 32 29.95 21.03 -11.77
C GLN A 32 30.86 22.14 -12.32
N SER A 33 30.47 23.42 -12.22
CA SER A 33 31.18 24.54 -12.85
C SER A 33 32.21 25.25 -11.96
N GLY A 34 32.44 24.79 -10.72
CA GLY A 34 33.46 25.33 -9.83
C GLY A 34 33.13 26.71 -9.22
N ILE A 35 31.85 27.08 -9.20
CA ILE A 35 31.33 28.33 -8.60
C ILE A 35 31.40 28.26 -7.06
N GLY A 36 31.88 29.34 -6.43
CA GLY A 36 32.19 29.37 -4.98
C GLY A 36 31.06 29.87 -4.07
N TRP A 37 30.19 30.77 -4.53
CA TRP A 37 29.27 31.51 -3.63
C TRP A 37 27.96 31.94 -4.30
N PHE A 38 26.86 31.96 -3.54
CA PHE A 38 25.53 32.40 -3.99
C PHE A 38 25.01 33.59 -3.19
N MET A 39 24.37 34.55 -3.84
CA MET A 39 23.70 35.65 -3.15
C MET A 39 22.19 35.48 -3.24
N TYR A 40 21.52 35.59 -2.10
CA TYR A 40 20.06 35.53 -1.99
C TYR A 40 19.52 36.80 -1.37
N ARG A 41 18.23 37.06 -1.58
CA ARG A 41 17.48 38.13 -0.93
C ARG A 41 16.10 37.66 -0.50
N ARG A 42 15.69 38.04 0.71
CA ARG A 42 14.33 37.85 1.23
C ARG A 42 13.92 39.11 1.97
N ASP A 43 12.68 39.55 1.76
CA ASP A 43 12.11 40.73 2.43
C ASP A 43 12.95 42.02 2.29
N GLY A 44 13.71 42.13 1.19
CA GLY A 44 14.59 43.27 0.89
C GLY A 44 16.05 43.07 1.35
N GLU A 45 16.30 42.13 2.25
CA GLU A 45 17.60 41.83 2.85
C GLU A 45 18.39 40.81 2.05
N GLY A 46 19.66 41.08 1.76
CA GLY A 46 20.56 40.18 1.04
C GLY A 46 21.42 39.36 1.99
N VAL A 47 21.87 38.16 1.57
CA VAL A 47 22.80 37.26 2.28
C VAL A 47 23.59 36.41 1.30
N ILE A 48 24.70 35.80 1.75
CA ILE A 48 25.59 34.97 0.92
C ILE A 48 25.66 33.53 1.40
N LEU A 49 25.31 32.59 0.55
CA LEU A 49 25.36 31.16 0.83
C LEU A 49 26.62 30.54 0.21
N ASN A 50 27.35 29.79 1.03
CA ASN A 50 28.34 28.82 0.58
C ASN A 50 27.64 27.50 0.23
N PRO A 51 27.64 27.06 -1.04
CA PRO A 51 26.94 25.84 -1.42
C PRO A 51 27.69 24.55 -1.13
N GLN A 52 29.00 24.60 -0.82
CA GLN A 52 29.74 23.42 -0.39
C GLN A 52 29.47 23.10 1.09
N THR A 53 29.35 24.12 1.93
CA THR A 53 29.20 23.94 3.38
C THR A 53 27.78 24.16 3.88
N GLY A 54 26.92 24.83 3.10
CA GLY A 54 25.58 25.24 3.54
C GLY A 54 25.57 26.51 4.41
N LEU A 55 26.74 27.09 4.72
CA LEU A 55 26.85 28.26 5.60
C LEU A 55 26.34 29.53 4.92
N ILE A 56 25.58 30.33 5.65
CA ILE A 56 25.05 31.62 5.20
C ILE A 56 25.80 32.74 5.91
N TRP A 57 26.22 33.75 5.17
CA TRP A 57 27.10 34.81 5.58
C TRP A 57 26.43 36.16 5.41
N GLN A 58 26.55 37.01 6.42
CA GLN A 58 26.04 38.37 6.40
C GLN A 58 27.01 39.34 7.08
N GLU A 59 27.31 40.44 6.39
CA GLU A 59 28.04 41.56 6.96
C GLU A 59 27.15 42.41 7.87
N ILE A 60 27.71 42.94 8.95
CA ILE A 60 27.03 43.83 9.88
C ILE A 60 27.65 45.23 9.73
N THR A 61 27.12 46.02 8.79
CA THR A 61 27.67 47.31 8.31
C THR A 61 27.41 48.52 9.22
N GLU A 62 26.94 48.34 10.46
CA GLU A 62 26.67 49.50 11.32
C GLU A 62 27.99 50.17 11.74
N LEU A 63 28.27 51.33 11.15
CA LEU A 63 29.30 52.30 11.53
C LEU A 63 29.06 52.79 12.98
N GLY A 64 29.50 52.01 13.95
CA GLY A 64 29.50 52.34 15.38
C GLY A 64 30.81 51.89 16.04
N PRO A 65 31.16 52.41 17.24
CA PRO A 65 32.47 52.16 17.85
C PRO A 65 32.69 50.67 18.02
N GLN A 66 33.85 50.21 17.57
CA GLN A 66 34.32 48.84 17.59
C GLN A 66 33.83 48.07 18.85
N LEU A 67 33.23 46.89 18.65
CA LEU A 67 32.55 46.10 19.70
C LEU A 67 33.52 45.14 20.39
N ASP A 68 33.39 44.99 21.72
CA ASP A 68 34.03 43.89 22.46
C ASP A 68 33.34 42.54 22.20
N SER A 69 34.04 41.43 22.48
CA SER A 69 33.55 40.08 22.18
C SER A 69 32.21 39.74 22.84
N SER A 70 31.96 40.20 24.08
CA SER A 70 30.71 39.90 24.80
C SER A 70 29.51 40.58 24.16
N ARG A 71 29.67 41.84 23.73
CA ARG A 71 28.63 42.60 23.03
C ARG A 71 28.39 42.08 21.62
N ALA A 72 29.43 41.61 20.93
CA ALA A 72 29.28 40.97 19.63
C ALA A 72 28.46 39.69 19.69
N HIS A 73 28.75 38.79 20.66
CA HIS A 73 27.94 37.58 20.88
C HIS A 73 26.48 37.89 21.19
N ALA A 74 26.22 38.88 22.05
CA ALA A 74 24.86 39.29 22.36
C ALA A 74 24.13 39.86 21.15
N LYS A 75 24.83 40.63 20.30
CA LYS A 75 24.27 41.25 19.10
C LYS A 75 23.92 40.21 18.05
N VAL A 76 24.82 39.29 17.75
CA VAL A 76 24.60 38.29 16.69
C VAL A 76 23.45 37.33 17.05
N ARG A 77 23.29 36.97 18.32
CA ARG A 77 22.16 36.16 18.81
C ARG A 77 20.78 36.85 18.72
N GLN A 78 20.76 38.17 18.52
CA GLN A 78 19.53 38.95 18.38
C GLN A 78 19.21 39.25 16.91
N LEU A 79 20.03 38.78 15.96
CA LEU A 79 19.76 38.98 14.55
C LEU A 79 18.61 38.09 14.11
N GLU A 80 17.58 38.72 13.56
CA GLU A 80 16.53 38.08 12.79
C GLU A 80 16.61 38.61 11.35
N TRP A 81 17.56 38.08 10.57
CA TRP A 81 17.90 38.58 9.23
C TRP A 81 17.51 37.56 8.16
N ALA A 82 16.86 38.00 7.09
CA ALA A 82 16.29 37.16 6.03
C ALA A 82 15.41 36.01 6.58
N GLY A 83 14.78 36.22 7.74
CA GLY A 83 13.95 35.23 8.44
C GLY A 83 14.73 34.03 9.01
N LEU A 84 16.02 34.22 9.32
CA LEU A 84 16.86 33.29 10.07
C LEU A 84 17.20 33.84 11.45
N ALA A 85 17.35 32.96 12.43
CA ALA A 85 17.56 33.32 13.84
C ALA A 85 18.78 32.64 14.49
N ASN A 86 19.50 31.75 13.80
CA ASN A 86 20.63 30.99 14.35
C ASN A 86 21.98 31.64 14.03
N TRP A 87 21.99 32.97 13.89
CA TRP A 87 23.20 33.71 13.61
C TRP A 87 24.20 33.57 14.77
N ARG A 88 25.47 33.36 14.43
CA ARG A 88 26.60 33.32 15.36
C ARG A 88 27.84 33.98 14.77
N LEU A 89 28.82 34.25 15.62
CA LEU A 89 30.16 34.58 15.15
C LEU A 89 30.78 33.32 14.48
N PRO A 90 31.56 33.49 13.41
CA PRO A 90 32.29 32.38 12.81
C PRO A 90 33.34 31.85 13.79
N THR A 91 33.71 30.59 13.63
CA THR A 91 34.92 30.05 14.23
C THR A 91 36.16 30.66 13.57
N ARG A 92 37.32 30.58 14.22
CA ARG A 92 38.58 31.04 13.62
C ARG A 92 38.87 30.37 12.27
N ALA A 93 38.56 29.08 12.13
CA ALA A 93 38.77 28.34 10.88
C ALA A 93 37.85 28.85 9.78
N GLU A 94 36.54 28.94 10.04
CA GLU A 94 35.55 29.43 9.07
C GLU A 94 35.88 30.86 8.61
N LEU A 95 36.31 31.74 9.52
CA LEU A 95 36.69 33.12 9.20
C LEU A 95 37.94 33.19 8.31
N ILE A 96 38.96 32.39 8.59
CA ILE A 96 40.16 32.31 7.76
C ILE A 96 39.82 31.71 6.39
N ASP A 97 39.01 30.64 6.35
CA ASP A 97 38.63 29.97 5.12
C ASP A 97 37.93 30.94 4.15
N ILE A 98 37.02 31.79 4.64
CA ILE A 98 36.35 32.78 3.78
C ILE A 98 37.25 33.97 3.41
N ALA A 99 38.14 34.40 4.30
CA ALA A 99 39.03 35.53 4.05
C ALA A 99 40.01 35.23 2.90
N TYR A 100 40.40 33.96 2.77
CA TYR A 100 41.31 33.48 1.73
C TYR A 100 40.60 32.73 0.59
N ALA A 101 39.26 32.65 0.61
CA ALA A 101 38.50 31.97 -0.42
C ALA A 101 38.56 32.75 -1.75
N PRO A 102 38.95 32.11 -2.87
CA PRO A 102 38.92 32.75 -4.18
C PRO A 102 37.50 33.19 -4.56
N GLY A 103 37.32 34.48 -4.84
CA GLY A 103 36.05 35.03 -5.33
C GLY A 103 34.93 35.11 -4.28
N PHE A 104 35.26 35.21 -2.98
CA PHE A 104 34.26 35.55 -1.96
C PHE A 104 33.64 36.94 -2.28
N PRO A 105 32.31 37.06 -2.48
CA PRO A 105 31.69 38.27 -3.03
C PRO A 105 32.01 39.56 -2.27
N LEU A 106 32.22 39.39 -0.98
CA LEU A 106 32.47 40.44 -0.01
C LEU A 106 33.90 40.98 -0.04
N CYS A 107 34.86 40.22 -0.60
CA CYS A 107 36.22 40.69 -0.82
C CYS A 107 36.32 41.68 -2.00
N GLU A 108 35.61 41.39 -3.10
CA GLU A 108 35.88 42.03 -4.40
C GLU A 108 35.18 43.40 -4.59
N GLU A 109 33.98 43.62 -4.05
CA GLU A 109 33.22 44.86 -4.34
C GLU A 109 33.66 46.07 -3.48
N HIS A 110 34.36 45.86 -2.36
CA HIS A 110 34.50 46.91 -1.35
C HIS A 110 35.78 46.86 -0.48
N ALA A 111 36.75 46.00 -0.81
CA ALA A 111 38.01 45.87 -0.06
C ALA A 111 37.80 45.60 1.45
N TRP A 112 36.81 44.76 1.80
CA TRP A 112 36.36 44.60 3.19
C TRP A 112 37.43 44.08 4.15
N PHE A 113 38.29 43.18 3.68
CA PHE A 113 39.39 42.64 4.48
C PHE A 113 40.63 43.54 4.52
N ASP A 114 40.58 44.78 4.01
CA ASP A 114 41.67 45.75 4.17
C ASP A 114 41.84 46.19 5.63
N CYS A 115 40.81 46.02 6.47
CA CYS A 115 40.95 46.12 7.91
C CYS A 115 41.49 44.81 8.47
N PRO A 116 42.63 44.84 9.18
CA PRO A 116 43.32 43.60 9.51
C PRO A 116 42.67 42.85 10.69
N LEU A 117 41.91 43.50 11.59
CA LEU A 117 41.38 42.89 12.82
C LEU A 117 39.88 42.51 12.78
N TRP A 118 39.56 41.24 13.00
CA TRP A 118 38.21 40.66 12.92
C TRP A 118 37.80 39.81 14.13
N LEU A 119 36.52 39.81 14.48
CA LEU A 119 35.93 38.99 15.55
C LEU A 119 35.60 37.57 15.08
N TYR A 120 35.80 36.61 15.98
CA TYR A 120 35.37 35.22 15.87
C TYR A 120 34.84 34.73 17.23
N ASP A 121 34.32 33.51 17.31
CA ASP A 121 33.62 32.94 18.49
C ASP A 121 34.39 33.01 19.82
N LYS A 122 35.72 33.12 19.81
CA LYS A 122 36.54 33.16 21.03
C LYS A 122 37.41 34.40 21.20
N GLY A 123 37.33 35.39 20.31
CA GLY A 123 38.15 36.60 20.40
C GLY A 123 38.27 37.37 19.09
N CYS A 124 39.45 37.93 18.83
CA CYS A 124 39.77 38.64 17.59
C CYS A 124 41.03 38.06 16.91
N VAL A 125 41.15 38.23 15.60
CA VAL A 125 42.28 37.74 14.79
C VAL A 125 42.70 38.78 13.76
N TYR A 126 44.01 38.92 13.57
CA TYR A 126 44.59 39.67 12.47
C TYR A 126 44.62 38.80 11.22
N LEU A 127 43.88 39.14 10.17
CA LEU A 127 43.81 38.28 8.98
C LEU A 127 45.12 38.29 8.18
N ASP A 128 45.93 39.34 8.27
CA ASP A 128 47.27 39.44 7.69
C ASP A 128 48.34 38.67 8.50
N GLN A 129 48.04 38.38 9.77
CA GLN A 129 48.90 37.61 10.69
C GLN A 129 48.06 36.60 11.50
N PRO A 130 47.47 35.57 10.83
CA PRO A 130 46.46 34.73 11.45
C PRO A 130 47.00 33.94 12.65
N ASP A 131 48.29 33.63 12.69
CA ASP A 131 48.94 32.80 13.71
C ASP A 131 49.20 33.50 15.05
N GLU A 132 49.01 34.82 15.14
CA GLU A 132 49.15 35.56 16.40
C GLU A 132 47.84 35.57 17.20
N PHE A 133 47.88 35.03 18.43
CA PHE A 133 46.72 35.04 19.33
C PHE A 133 46.54 36.41 19.99
N MET A 134 45.41 37.05 19.70
CA MET A 134 44.94 38.25 20.38
C MET A 134 43.87 37.89 21.41
N GLY A 135 43.95 38.48 22.60
CA GLY A 135 42.98 38.28 23.68
C GLY A 135 41.55 38.75 23.36
N PRO A 136 40.58 38.52 24.26
CA PRO A 136 39.13 38.71 24.01
C PRO A 136 38.66 40.17 23.86
N ASP A 137 39.51 41.16 24.16
CA ASP A 137 39.11 42.56 24.37
C ASP A 137 39.56 43.54 23.27
N GLY A 138 39.72 43.03 22.05
CA GLY A 138 40.02 43.84 20.86
C GLY A 138 38.75 44.29 20.16
N ALA A 139 38.62 45.60 19.99
CA ALA A 139 37.49 46.18 19.30
C ALA A 139 37.73 45.99 17.77
N ALA A 140 36.89 45.18 17.11
CA ALA A 140 37.19 44.63 15.78
C ALA A 140 35.96 44.52 14.86
N ASN A 141 36.18 44.24 13.57
CA ASN A 141 35.12 44.04 12.58
C ASN A 141 34.39 42.73 12.79
N MET A 142 33.16 42.63 12.28
CA MET A 142 32.30 41.47 12.51
C MET A 142 31.56 41.05 11.25
N ILE A 143 31.57 39.75 11.00
CA ILE A 143 30.67 39.06 10.07
C ILE A 143 29.87 38.04 10.88
N ALA A 144 28.61 37.84 10.54
CA ALA A 144 27.79 36.78 11.12
C ALA A 144 27.68 35.63 10.14
N VAL A 145 27.63 34.43 10.71
CA VAL A 145 27.36 33.19 9.98
C VAL A 145 26.15 32.50 10.59
N ASP A 146 25.30 31.95 9.74
CA ASP A 146 24.17 31.10 10.13
C ASP A 146 24.38 29.71 9.51
N ASP A 147 24.21 28.68 10.33
CA ASP A 147 24.40 27.27 9.98
C ASP A 147 23.09 26.47 9.98
N THR A 148 21.94 27.15 9.94
CA THR A 148 20.61 26.52 9.92
C THR A 148 20.47 25.51 8.80
N LEU A 149 21.13 25.74 7.66
CA LEU A 149 21.09 24.82 6.52
C LEU A 149 22.10 23.67 6.61
N CYS A 150 23.14 23.76 7.45
CA CYS A 150 24.27 22.82 7.46
C CYS A 150 23.91 21.42 7.97
N ALA A 151 23.00 21.30 8.94
CA ALA A 151 22.66 20.00 9.54
C ALA A 151 21.99 19.03 8.55
N ASP A 152 21.29 19.58 7.54
CA ASP A 152 20.53 18.82 6.54
C ASP A 152 20.94 19.15 5.08
N TRP A 153 22.10 19.79 4.85
CA TRP A 153 22.53 20.22 3.52
C TRP A 153 22.99 19.04 2.64
N PRO A 154 22.26 18.65 1.57
CA PRO A 154 22.60 17.44 0.82
C PRO A 154 23.60 17.70 -0.33
N GLY A 155 24.19 18.89 -0.43
CA GLY A 155 24.95 19.31 -1.61
C GLY A 155 24.13 19.39 -2.91
N SER A 156 22.81 19.27 -2.82
CA SER A 156 21.85 19.25 -3.92
C SER A 156 21.11 20.58 -4.09
N TYR A 157 20.26 20.69 -5.12
CA TYR A 157 19.49 21.91 -5.43
C TYR A 157 18.67 22.38 -4.21
N PRO A 158 18.82 23.65 -3.75
CA PRO A 158 18.21 24.13 -2.51
C PRO A 158 16.76 24.54 -2.73
N GLN A 159 15.90 23.55 -2.97
CA GLN A 159 14.47 23.75 -3.17
C GLN A 159 13.83 24.49 -1.96
N GLY A 160 14.23 24.12 -0.73
CA GLY A 160 13.75 24.72 0.51
C GLY A 160 14.01 26.23 0.63
N LEU A 161 15.08 26.77 0.05
CA LEU A 161 15.34 28.21 0.08
C LEU A 161 14.26 29.00 -0.69
N PHE A 162 13.81 28.49 -1.84
CA PHE A 162 12.78 29.15 -2.62
C PHE A 162 11.39 29.03 -1.98
N GLU A 163 11.12 27.91 -1.32
CA GLU A 163 9.89 27.70 -0.52
C GLU A 163 9.83 28.64 0.68
N LEU A 164 10.98 28.92 1.30
CA LEU A 164 11.15 29.93 2.36
C LEU A 164 11.08 31.38 1.86
N GLY A 165 10.80 31.60 0.57
CA GLY A 165 10.61 32.94 -0.01
C GLY A 165 11.90 33.65 -0.43
N TRP A 166 13.04 32.95 -0.45
CA TRP A 166 14.31 33.55 -0.86
C TRP A 166 14.38 33.69 -2.37
N THR A 167 14.85 34.84 -2.82
CA THR A 167 15.09 35.16 -4.23
C THR A 167 16.59 35.17 -4.50
N TRP A 168 17.06 34.28 -5.36
CA TRP A 168 18.47 34.27 -5.78
C TRP A 168 18.79 35.50 -6.63
N LEU A 169 19.91 36.17 -6.32
CA LEU A 169 20.38 37.39 -6.98
C LEU A 169 21.55 37.16 -7.94
N GLY A 170 22.32 36.08 -7.77
CA GLY A 170 23.49 35.79 -8.60
C GLY A 170 24.48 34.80 -7.97
N ALA A 171 25.48 34.41 -8.77
CA ALA A 171 26.59 33.55 -8.38
C ALA A 171 27.93 34.26 -8.64
N TRP A 172 28.94 33.97 -7.82
CA TRP A 172 30.29 34.50 -7.93
C TRP A 172 31.33 33.41 -8.21
N THR A 173 32.22 33.69 -9.16
CA THR A 173 33.46 32.93 -9.42
C THR A 173 34.66 33.87 -9.37
N SER A 174 35.86 33.30 -9.29
CA SER A 174 37.14 33.99 -9.21
C SER A 174 37.47 34.99 -10.33
N ASN A 175 36.60 35.21 -11.34
CA ASN A 175 36.92 36.07 -12.49
C ASN A 175 35.76 36.91 -13.08
N ALA A 176 34.53 36.86 -12.57
CA ALA A 176 33.47 37.81 -12.90
C ALA A 176 32.16 37.47 -12.18
N ARG A 177 31.33 38.49 -11.94
CA ARG A 177 29.90 38.34 -11.70
C ARG A 177 29.26 37.67 -12.92
N PHE A 178 28.79 36.42 -12.80
CA PHE A 178 27.95 35.83 -13.85
C PHE A 178 26.60 36.57 -13.86
N PRO A 179 26.23 37.27 -14.94
CA PRO A 179 24.87 37.73 -15.06
C PRO A 179 23.99 36.51 -15.40
N LYS A 180 22.90 36.36 -14.64
CA LYS A 180 21.63 35.76 -15.09
C LYS A 180 21.75 34.68 -16.17
N SER A 181 21.80 33.41 -15.77
CA SER A 181 21.66 32.36 -16.78
C SER A 181 20.25 32.39 -17.37
N SER A 182 20.14 32.45 -18.70
CA SER A 182 18.86 32.52 -19.41
C SER A 182 17.92 31.35 -19.07
N LYS A 183 18.49 30.18 -18.76
CA LYS A 183 17.74 28.99 -18.34
C LYS A 183 17.14 29.15 -16.94
N PHE A 184 17.87 29.75 -15.99
CA PHE A 184 17.36 29.98 -14.64
C PHE A 184 16.40 31.17 -14.57
N ASP A 185 16.59 32.22 -15.37
CA ASP A 185 15.64 33.34 -15.50
C ASP A 185 14.33 32.91 -16.18
N ALA A 186 14.40 32.05 -17.20
CA ALA A 186 13.22 31.42 -17.80
C ALA A 186 12.46 30.61 -16.73
N ALA A 187 13.18 29.85 -15.90
CA ALA A 187 12.62 29.12 -14.77
C ALA A 187 12.01 30.08 -13.72
N LEU A 188 12.73 31.10 -13.24
CA LEU A 188 12.21 32.07 -12.26
C LEU A 188 10.96 32.81 -12.78
N THR A 189 10.94 33.12 -14.08
CA THR A 189 9.77 33.71 -14.76
C THR A 189 8.61 32.72 -14.81
N ALA A 190 8.87 31.45 -15.15
CA ALA A 190 7.86 30.38 -15.13
C ALA A 190 7.29 30.13 -13.72
N TRP A 191 8.11 30.19 -12.67
CA TRP A 191 7.69 30.08 -11.27
C TRP A 191 6.87 31.27 -10.79
N LYS A 192 7.31 32.50 -11.08
CA LYS A 192 6.53 33.72 -10.77
C LYS A 192 5.19 33.70 -11.48
N ARG A 193 5.16 33.21 -12.72
CA ARG A 193 3.92 32.92 -13.45
C ARG A 193 3.11 31.89 -12.67
N TRP A 194 3.61 30.67 -12.47
CA TRP A 194 2.90 29.60 -11.74
C TRP A 194 2.33 30.04 -10.39
N ARG A 195 3.12 30.72 -9.55
CA ARG A 195 2.68 31.22 -8.23
C ARG A 195 1.53 32.22 -8.37
N SER A 196 1.51 33.03 -9.43
CA SER A 196 0.34 33.87 -9.75
C SER A 196 -0.84 33.07 -10.31
N LEU A 197 -0.60 31.97 -11.06
CA LEU A 197 -1.65 31.05 -11.55
C LEU A 197 -2.32 30.27 -10.42
N ALA A 198 -1.56 29.89 -9.38
CA ALA A 198 -2.04 29.13 -8.24
C ALA A 198 -2.77 29.97 -7.18
N SER A 199 -2.58 31.31 -7.19
CA SER A 199 -3.14 32.23 -6.18
C SER A 199 -4.26 33.14 -6.70
N SER A 200 -4.60 33.09 -7.99
CA SER A 200 -5.69 33.90 -8.57
C SER A 200 -6.87 33.01 -8.98
N GLU A 201 -7.84 32.85 -8.07
CA GLU A 201 -9.10 32.16 -8.40
C GLU A 201 -10.02 32.98 -9.33
N ASN A 202 -9.82 34.30 -9.40
CA ASN A 202 -10.62 35.22 -10.21
C ASN A 202 -9.71 36.18 -11.03
N ASP A 203 -9.95 36.22 -12.34
CA ASP A 203 -9.54 37.26 -13.30
C ASP A 203 -8.03 37.46 -13.56
N GLY A 204 -7.47 36.64 -14.45
CA GLY A 204 -6.16 36.94 -15.04
C GLY A 204 -5.62 35.92 -16.05
N PHE A 205 -6.45 35.33 -16.93
CA PHE A 205 -6.02 34.19 -17.76
C PHE A 205 -6.26 34.32 -19.27
N HIS A 206 -5.82 35.44 -19.85
CA HIS A 206 -5.57 35.54 -21.30
C HIS A 206 -4.08 35.39 -21.67
N ALA A 207 -3.17 35.13 -20.72
CA ALA A 207 -1.73 35.23 -20.94
C ALA A 207 -0.89 34.07 -20.36
N VAL A 208 -1.34 32.82 -20.51
CA VAL A 208 -0.34 31.82 -20.94
C VAL A 208 -0.07 32.21 -22.38
N ASP A 209 1.12 32.73 -22.69
CA ASP A 209 1.50 32.96 -24.08
C ASP A 209 1.67 31.58 -24.72
N SER A 210 0.54 31.00 -25.14
CA SER A 210 0.43 29.65 -25.67
C SER A 210 1.34 29.44 -26.89
N ASN A 211 1.88 30.52 -27.46
CA ASN A 211 2.81 30.53 -28.58
C ASN A 211 4.30 30.36 -28.16
N ALA A 212 4.65 30.62 -26.89
CA ALA A 212 6.04 30.58 -26.41
C ALA A 212 6.42 29.29 -25.66
N THR A 213 5.45 28.41 -25.41
CA THR A 213 5.64 27.14 -24.67
C THR A 213 5.68 25.96 -25.63
N ASP A 214 6.71 25.12 -25.52
CA ASP A 214 6.83 23.86 -26.27
C ASP A 214 5.92 22.76 -25.66
N TRP A 215 4.62 22.88 -25.94
CA TRP A 215 3.61 21.92 -25.51
C TRP A 215 3.87 20.48 -25.95
N PRO A 216 4.28 20.21 -27.22
CA PRO A 216 4.63 18.85 -27.63
C PRO A 216 5.65 18.19 -26.69
N SER A 217 6.74 18.89 -26.32
CA SER A 217 7.75 18.34 -25.41
C SER A 217 7.22 18.08 -23.99
N LEU A 218 6.35 18.95 -23.46
CA LEU A 218 5.73 18.76 -22.15
C LEU A 218 4.74 17.58 -22.16
N LEU A 219 3.88 17.51 -23.17
CA LEU A 219 2.82 16.50 -23.26
C LEU A 219 3.37 15.10 -23.53
N ARG A 220 4.57 14.97 -24.10
CA ARG A 220 5.26 13.67 -24.27
C ARG A 220 5.41 12.92 -22.95
N LYS A 221 5.55 13.64 -21.84
CA LYS A 221 5.80 13.06 -20.52
C LYS A 221 4.53 12.76 -19.72
N LEU A 222 3.33 12.94 -20.28
CA LEU A 222 2.06 12.78 -19.56
C LEU A 222 1.96 11.44 -18.83
N ASP A 223 2.14 10.33 -19.55
CA ASP A 223 2.02 8.99 -18.98
C ASP A 223 3.23 8.69 -18.05
N TYR A 224 4.43 9.14 -18.42
CA TYR A 224 5.67 8.97 -17.65
C TYR A 224 5.62 9.64 -16.26
N ILE A 225 5.04 10.84 -16.17
CA ILE A 225 4.93 11.58 -14.90
C ILE A 225 4.12 10.77 -13.88
N SER A 226 2.97 10.22 -14.30
CA SER A 226 2.05 9.53 -13.38
C SER A 226 2.31 8.04 -13.21
N THR A 227 3.05 7.38 -14.10
CA THR A 227 3.16 5.90 -14.05
C THR A 227 4.53 5.35 -14.44
N ARG A 228 5.49 6.21 -14.81
CA ARG A 228 6.77 5.80 -15.42
C ARG A 228 6.63 4.96 -16.69
N LEU A 229 5.45 4.92 -17.30
CA LEU A 229 5.28 4.39 -18.65
C LEU A 229 6.15 5.16 -19.65
N PRO A 230 6.52 4.55 -20.78
CA PRO A 230 7.40 5.20 -21.77
C PRO A 230 6.84 6.54 -22.23
N ASP A 231 7.75 7.48 -22.51
CA ASP A 231 7.40 8.76 -23.14
C ASP A 231 6.58 8.53 -24.41
N ILE A 232 5.58 9.38 -24.64
CA ILE A 232 4.73 9.30 -25.80
C ILE A 232 5.56 9.58 -27.06
N ASP A 233 5.55 8.62 -27.99
CA ASP A 233 6.31 8.72 -29.23
C ASP A 233 5.97 9.99 -30.01
N SER A 234 6.99 10.59 -30.63
CA SER A 234 6.83 11.73 -31.55
C SER A 234 5.76 11.50 -32.62
N SER A 235 5.63 10.26 -33.12
CA SER A 235 4.65 9.89 -34.13
C SER A 235 3.20 10.07 -33.68
N THR A 236 2.92 10.01 -32.37
CA THR A 236 1.59 10.20 -31.80
C THR A 236 1.03 11.59 -32.09
N PHE A 237 1.91 12.58 -32.23
CA PHE A 237 1.55 13.96 -32.48
C PHE A 237 1.35 14.28 -33.96
N THR A 238 1.98 13.51 -34.86
CA THR A 238 2.02 13.82 -36.31
C THR A 238 1.16 12.88 -37.15
N ASP A 239 1.03 11.61 -36.78
CA ASP A 239 0.27 10.59 -37.50
C ASP A 239 -1.24 10.85 -37.45
N ALA A 240 -1.90 10.74 -38.60
CA ALA A 240 -3.34 11.00 -38.74
C ALA A 240 -4.24 10.00 -37.98
N ALA A 241 -3.76 8.78 -37.70
CA ALA A 241 -4.48 7.76 -36.95
C ALA A 241 -4.22 7.85 -35.43
N LYS A 242 -3.34 8.73 -34.97
CA LYS A 242 -2.94 8.89 -33.57
C LYS A 242 -3.29 10.28 -33.03
N GLY A 243 -3.02 10.48 -31.74
CA GLY A 243 -3.20 11.74 -31.03
C GLY A 243 -3.37 11.53 -29.54
N LEU A 244 -3.61 12.60 -28.79
CA LEU A 244 -3.83 12.57 -27.35
C LEU A 244 -5.31 12.60 -27.00
N TRP A 245 -5.68 11.80 -25.99
CA TRP A 245 -7.06 11.72 -25.49
C TRP A 245 -7.45 13.00 -24.73
N GLU A 246 -6.50 13.62 -24.04
CA GLU A 246 -6.67 14.81 -23.20
C GLU A 246 -6.95 16.07 -24.05
N LEU A 247 -6.58 16.03 -25.33
CA LEU A 247 -6.85 17.08 -26.31
C LEU A 247 -8.19 16.87 -27.04
N TRP A 248 -8.84 15.73 -26.85
CA TRP A 248 -10.15 15.47 -27.45
C TRP A 248 -11.24 16.33 -26.79
N PRO A 249 -12.11 17.00 -27.56
CA PRO A 249 -13.16 17.83 -27.00
C PRO A 249 -14.08 17.05 -26.05
N VAL A 250 -14.47 17.70 -24.96
CA VAL A 250 -15.48 17.22 -24.03
C VAL A 250 -16.76 18.02 -24.30
N SER A 251 -17.83 17.35 -24.70
CA SER A 251 -19.09 18.00 -25.07
C SER A 251 -19.81 18.66 -23.87
N ASP A 252 -19.61 18.12 -22.67
CA ASP A 252 -20.19 18.60 -21.40
C ASP A 252 -19.07 18.78 -20.35
N ALA A 253 -18.16 19.75 -20.58
CA ALA A 253 -17.06 20.03 -19.65
C ALA A 253 -17.57 20.62 -18.32
N LYS A 254 -18.00 19.75 -17.40
CA LYS A 254 -18.54 20.16 -16.08
C LYS A 254 -17.46 20.34 -15.02
N HIS A 255 -16.31 19.67 -15.14
CA HIS A 255 -15.40 19.50 -13.99
C HIS A 255 -14.03 20.17 -14.13
N ALA A 256 -13.53 20.46 -15.34
CA ALA A 256 -12.21 21.06 -15.52
C ALA A 256 -12.25 22.37 -16.31
N ARG A 257 -11.69 23.45 -15.73
CA ARG A 257 -11.33 24.67 -16.49
C ARG A 257 -10.36 24.27 -17.59
N ARG A 258 -10.61 24.68 -18.84
CA ARG A 258 -9.73 24.37 -19.99
C ARG A 258 -9.06 25.62 -20.52
N ILE A 259 -7.83 25.46 -21.00
CA ILE A 259 -7.08 26.49 -21.73
C ILE A 259 -7.01 26.13 -23.22
N ALA A 260 -6.98 27.14 -24.08
CA ALA A 260 -6.68 26.95 -25.49
C ALA A 260 -5.17 26.90 -25.68
N LEU A 261 -4.69 25.82 -26.29
CA LEU A 261 -3.31 25.66 -26.73
C LEU A 261 -3.21 26.13 -28.18
N SER A 262 -2.23 26.99 -28.47
CA SER A 262 -1.86 27.27 -29.86
C SER A 262 -1.37 25.96 -30.50
N ASN A 263 -1.82 25.71 -31.73
CA ASN A 263 -1.46 24.50 -32.45
C ASN A 263 -1.12 24.86 -33.89
N ASP A 264 0.17 24.94 -34.20
CA ASP A 264 0.70 25.14 -35.55
C ASP A 264 0.71 23.82 -36.36
N GLY A 265 -0.25 22.92 -36.09
CA GLY A 265 -0.32 21.58 -36.69
C GLY A 265 0.63 20.56 -36.08
N GLN A 266 1.20 20.85 -34.90
CA GLN A 266 2.16 19.98 -34.22
C GLN A 266 1.51 19.00 -33.23
N MET A 267 0.23 19.17 -32.90
CA MET A 267 -0.48 18.32 -31.95
C MET A 267 -1.80 17.83 -32.56
N ARG A 268 -2.19 16.59 -32.22
CA ARG A 268 -3.43 15.96 -32.65
C ARG A 268 -4.23 15.48 -31.46
N ALA A 269 -5.54 15.69 -31.52
CA ALA A 269 -6.50 15.11 -30.60
C ALA A 269 -6.96 13.74 -31.11
N ARG A 270 -7.20 12.80 -30.19
CA ARG A 270 -7.65 11.43 -30.51
C ARG A 270 -8.91 11.10 -29.73
N ASN A 271 -9.99 10.73 -30.44
CA ASN A 271 -11.20 10.25 -29.79
C ASN A 271 -10.92 8.97 -29.01
N PRO A 272 -11.00 8.95 -27.66
CA PRO A 272 -10.76 7.75 -26.87
C PRO A 272 -11.73 6.61 -27.21
N GLU A 273 -12.93 6.89 -27.72
CA GLU A 273 -13.91 5.85 -28.08
C GLU A 273 -13.41 4.89 -29.17
N LEU A 274 -12.58 5.39 -30.07
CA LEU A 274 -12.02 4.58 -31.15
C LEU A 274 -10.83 3.71 -30.68
N ASP A 275 -10.38 3.87 -29.44
CA ASP A 275 -9.32 3.05 -28.83
C ASP A 275 -9.90 2.02 -27.84
N ILE A 276 -11.23 1.89 -27.73
CA ILE A 276 -11.90 0.90 -26.89
C ILE A 276 -11.58 -0.51 -27.40
N ARG A 277 -11.20 -1.39 -26.47
CA ARG A 277 -10.99 -2.81 -26.68
C ARG A 277 -12.20 -3.59 -26.21
N ASP A 278 -12.71 -4.47 -27.08
CA ASP A 278 -13.76 -5.42 -26.74
C ASP A 278 -13.16 -6.66 -26.06
N ALA A 279 -12.70 -6.48 -24.82
CA ALA A 279 -12.08 -7.52 -24.03
C ALA A 279 -12.38 -7.33 -22.54
N ASN A 280 -12.41 -8.44 -21.83
CA ASN A 280 -12.59 -8.48 -20.38
C ASN A 280 -11.21 -8.38 -19.69
N VAL A 281 -11.15 -7.67 -18.57
CA VAL A 281 -9.98 -7.58 -17.70
C VAL A 281 -10.33 -8.27 -16.38
N ALA A 282 -9.50 -9.24 -15.99
CA ALA A 282 -9.56 -9.92 -14.71
C ALA A 282 -8.53 -9.28 -13.77
N ILE A 283 -8.96 -8.91 -12.56
CA ILE A 283 -8.11 -8.35 -11.52
C ILE A 283 -8.26 -9.23 -10.28
N ASP A 284 -7.20 -9.97 -9.97
CA ASP A 284 -7.01 -10.58 -8.67
C ASP A 284 -6.34 -9.56 -7.76
N PHE A 285 -7.13 -8.76 -7.05
CA PHE A 285 -6.63 -7.88 -6.01
C PHE A 285 -6.33 -8.75 -4.80
N GLY A 286 -5.07 -9.05 -4.51
CA GLY A 286 -4.64 -9.89 -3.37
C GLY A 286 -4.04 -9.08 -2.21
N THR A 287 -3.90 -9.70 -1.03
CA THR A 287 -3.37 -9.02 0.18
C THR A 287 -1.94 -8.51 0.00
N SER A 288 -1.06 -9.34 -0.57
CA SER A 288 0.36 -8.99 -0.76
C SER A 288 0.65 -8.54 -2.19
N SER A 289 -0.08 -9.06 -3.17
CA SER A 289 0.15 -8.85 -4.60
C SER A 289 -1.18 -8.84 -5.35
N THR A 290 -1.24 -8.06 -6.43
CA THR A 290 -2.34 -7.94 -7.38
C THR A 290 -1.89 -8.48 -8.74
N VAL A 291 -2.70 -9.35 -9.34
CA VAL A 291 -2.48 -9.85 -10.70
C VAL A 291 -3.56 -9.30 -11.62
N VAL A 292 -3.15 -8.78 -12.77
CA VAL A 292 -4.07 -8.30 -13.80
C VAL A 292 -3.88 -9.13 -15.05
N ALA A 293 -4.98 -9.68 -15.57
CA ALA A 293 -5.01 -10.46 -16.79
C ALA A 293 -6.06 -9.93 -17.77
N PHE A 294 -5.81 -10.05 -19.07
CA PHE A 294 -6.78 -9.73 -20.12
C PHE A 294 -6.58 -10.65 -21.32
N ARG A 295 -7.59 -10.75 -22.19
CA ARG A 295 -7.51 -11.54 -23.41
C ARG A 295 -7.18 -10.70 -24.62
N GLU A 296 -6.20 -11.16 -25.41
CA GLU A 296 -5.82 -10.59 -26.69
C GLU A 296 -5.94 -11.67 -27.77
N GLY A 297 -7.05 -11.64 -28.53
CA GLY A 297 -7.37 -12.71 -29.47
C GLY A 297 -7.59 -14.05 -28.76
N ALA A 298 -6.81 -15.07 -29.11
CA ALA A 298 -6.88 -16.41 -28.49
C ALA A 298 -5.93 -16.60 -27.29
N HIS A 299 -5.21 -15.55 -26.88
CA HIS A 299 -4.18 -15.64 -25.84
C HIS A 299 -4.53 -14.81 -24.62
N ASP A 300 -4.34 -15.42 -23.44
CA ASP A 300 -4.40 -14.69 -22.18
C ASP A 300 -3.06 -13.99 -21.94
N ARG A 301 -3.14 -12.74 -21.47
CA ARG A 301 -1.99 -11.86 -21.17
C ARG A 301 -2.08 -11.42 -19.73
N LEU A 302 -0.94 -11.35 -19.06
CA LEU A 302 -0.75 -10.73 -17.76
C LEU A 302 -0.22 -9.29 -17.92
N LEU A 303 -0.31 -8.47 -16.88
CA LEU A 303 0.19 -7.11 -16.89
C LEU A 303 1.18 -6.85 -15.75
N ARG A 304 2.32 -6.25 -16.10
CA ARG A 304 3.32 -5.72 -15.16
C ARG A 304 2.99 -4.27 -14.82
N ILE A 305 3.14 -3.89 -13.56
CA ILE A 305 2.67 -2.61 -12.99
C ILE A 305 3.77 -2.02 -12.12
N GLY A 306 4.19 -0.79 -12.42
CA GLY A 306 5.24 -0.10 -11.66
C GLY A 306 6.64 -0.69 -11.82
N GLU A 307 6.91 -1.43 -12.89
CA GLU A 307 8.24 -1.94 -13.19
C GLU A 307 9.20 -0.82 -13.61
N SER A 308 10.39 -0.79 -13.00
CA SER A 308 11.38 0.28 -13.18
C SER A 308 12.04 0.23 -14.57
N ASN A 309 12.13 -0.95 -15.20
CA ASN A 309 12.75 -1.13 -16.50
C ASN A 309 11.97 -2.08 -17.42
N LEU A 310 11.13 -1.50 -18.29
CA LEU A 310 10.32 -2.27 -19.24
C LEU A 310 11.13 -3.00 -20.33
N TRP A 311 12.42 -2.69 -20.48
CA TRP A 311 13.33 -3.31 -21.45
C TRP A 311 13.97 -4.60 -20.95
N GLU A 312 13.91 -4.88 -19.65
CA GLU A 312 14.39 -6.13 -19.09
C GLU A 312 13.51 -7.31 -19.50
N GLN A 313 14.15 -8.48 -19.64
CA GLN A 313 13.46 -9.71 -19.99
C GLN A 313 12.41 -10.03 -18.92
N PRO A 314 11.12 -10.11 -19.27
CA PRO A 314 10.07 -10.35 -18.28
C PRO A 314 10.27 -11.69 -17.57
N GLN A 315 10.14 -11.67 -16.24
CA GLN A 315 10.08 -12.86 -15.40
C GLN A 315 8.66 -13.08 -14.89
N ALA A 316 8.36 -14.31 -14.46
CA ALA A 316 7.02 -14.64 -13.96
C ALA A 316 6.64 -13.81 -12.71
N SER A 317 7.61 -13.47 -11.86
CA SER A 317 7.43 -12.62 -10.67
C SER A 317 7.03 -11.18 -10.99
N ASP A 318 7.35 -10.69 -12.19
CA ASP A 318 7.05 -9.31 -12.60
C ASP A 318 5.54 -9.08 -12.81
N TYR A 319 4.77 -10.17 -12.91
CA TYR A 319 3.31 -10.14 -13.04
C TYR A 319 2.60 -10.27 -11.69
N GLU A 320 3.34 -10.48 -10.60
CA GLU A 320 2.85 -10.49 -9.22
C GLU A 320 3.03 -9.10 -8.61
N ASN A 321 2.21 -8.14 -9.05
CA ASN A 321 2.39 -6.71 -8.73
C ASN A 321 2.13 -6.43 -7.24
N PRO A 322 3.08 -5.93 -6.44
CA PRO A 322 2.86 -5.72 -5.01
C PRO A 322 1.66 -4.80 -4.71
N THR A 323 0.86 -5.16 -3.72
CA THR A 323 -0.31 -4.37 -3.28
C THR A 323 0.13 -3.33 -2.24
N VAL A 324 0.96 -2.38 -2.65
CA VAL A 324 1.61 -1.42 -1.75
C VAL A 324 1.68 -0.02 -2.37
N LEU A 325 1.58 0.99 -1.51
CA LEU A 325 1.78 2.41 -1.82
C LEU A 325 2.85 2.97 -0.89
N GLU A 326 3.70 3.87 -1.39
CA GLU A 326 4.66 4.63 -0.57
C GLU A 326 4.43 6.12 -0.77
N VAL A 327 4.00 6.83 0.27
CA VAL A 327 3.77 8.28 0.18
C VAL A 327 5.06 9.02 0.42
N MET A 328 5.53 9.74 -0.60
CA MET A 328 6.74 10.55 -0.50
C MET A 328 6.42 11.95 0.04
N ASP A 329 5.42 12.60 -0.54
CA ASP A 329 4.94 13.93 -0.14
C ASP A 329 3.41 13.94 -0.11
N TRP A 330 2.83 14.01 1.08
CA TRP A 330 1.38 13.98 1.24
C TRP A 330 0.71 15.22 0.63
N GLN A 331 1.31 16.40 0.79
CA GLN A 331 0.70 17.66 0.38
C GLN A 331 0.70 17.78 -1.15
N ALA A 332 1.82 17.44 -1.79
CA ALA A 332 1.91 17.41 -3.24
C ALA A 332 0.97 16.36 -3.86
N LEU A 333 0.93 15.14 -3.27
CA LEU A 333 0.00 14.09 -3.67
C LEU A 333 -1.44 14.58 -3.64
N MET A 334 -1.90 15.11 -2.50
CA MET A 334 -3.29 15.51 -2.33
C MET A 334 -3.66 16.72 -3.19
N ALA A 335 -2.74 17.67 -3.40
CA ALA A 335 -2.95 18.80 -4.29
C ALA A 335 -3.17 18.33 -5.75
N ALA A 336 -2.36 17.37 -6.22
CA ALA A 336 -2.53 16.82 -7.56
C ALA A 336 -3.78 15.93 -7.67
N TRP A 337 -3.98 15.02 -6.70
CA TRP A 337 -5.08 14.07 -6.67
C TRP A 337 -6.46 14.72 -6.64
N THR A 338 -6.57 15.87 -5.98
CA THR A 338 -7.83 16.62 -5.85
C THR A 338 -8.01 17.71 -6.91
N SER A 339 -7.03 17.90 -7.80
CA SER A 339 -7.07 18.97 -8.82
C SER A 339 -8.13 18.77 -9.90
N GLU A 340 -8.45 17.52 -10.23
CA GLU A 340 -9.52 17.16 -11.17
C GLU A 340 -10.02 15.73 -10.96
N VAL A 341 -11.24 15.48 -11.42
CA VAL A 341 -11.91 14.18 -11.26
C VAL A 341 -11.22 13.10 -12.10
N TYR A 342 -10.92 13.38 -13.38
CA TYR A 342 -10.47 12.38 -14.34
C TYR A 342 -9.00 12.56 -14.74
N ARG A 343 -8.22 11.50 -14.56
CA ARG A 343 -6.77 11.43 -14.82
C ARG A 343 -6.00 12.60 -14.20
N PRO A 344 -6.16 12.93 -12.90
CA PRO A 344 -5.33 13.95 -12.27
C PRO A 344 -3.84 13.67 -12.51
N LEU A 345 -3.03 14.71 -12.73
CA LEU A 345 -1.59 14.55 -13.01
C LEU A 345 -0.79 14.38 -11.71
N VAL A 346 -1.08 13.29 -11.00
CA VAL A 346 -0.30 12.83 -9.84
C VAL A 346 1.11 12.51 -10.32
N ASP A 347 2.15 13.04 -9.65
CA ASP A 347 3.54 12.72 -9.97
C ASP A 347 3.97 11.46 -9.22
N TRP A 348 4.55 10.52 -9.94
CA TRP A 348 5.12 9.30 -9.39
C TRP A 348 6.22 9.57 -8.35
N ARG A 349 6.82 10.77 -8.31
CA ARG A 349 7.79 11.15 -7.27
C ARG A 349 7.16 11.45 -5.92
N ASP A 350 5.87 11.77 -5.89
CA ASP A 350 5.14 12.11 -4.68
C ASP A 350 4.49 10.86 -4.06
N ILE A 351 4.38 9.78 -4.85
CA ILE A 351 3.77 8.50 -4.49
C ILE A 351 4.35 7.37 -5.37
N HIS A 352 4.92 6.34 -4.76
CA HIS A 352 5.29 5.12 -5.48
C HIS A 352 4.21 4.05 -5.32
N CYS A 353 4.09 3.18 -6.32
CA CYS A 353 3.12 2.09 -6.34
C CYS A 353 3.78 0.77 -6.77
N ALA A 354 3.32 -0.35 -6.20
CA ALA A 354 3.71 -1.71 -6.57
C ALA A 354 5.22 -2.00 -6.43
N HIS A 355 5.91 -2.37 -7.52
CA HIS A 355 7.28 -2.89 -7.47
C HIS A 355 8.26 -1.88 -6.86
N GLU A 356 8.22 -0.61 -7.25
CA GLU A 356 9.12 0.42 -6.72
C GLU A 356 8.96 0.63 -5.21
N ALA A 357 7.71 0.74 -4.73
CA ALA A 357 7.42 0.86 -3.30
C ALA A 357 7.84 -0.40 -2.50
N ARG A 358 7.68 -1.60 -3.07
CA ARG A 358 8.17 -2.84 -2.44
C ARG A 358 9.70 -2.90 -2.41
N ASP A 359 10.36 -2.55 -3.50
CA ASP A 359 11.82 -2.63 -3.58
C ASP A 359 12.46 -1.64 -2.59
N HIS A 360 11.87 -0.45 -2.42
CA HIS A 360 12.24 0.47 -1.35
C HIS A 360 12.02 -0.12 0.06
N LEU A 361 10.92 -0.84 0.29
CA LEU A 361 10.70 -1.54 1.56
C LEU A 361 11.77 -2.61 1.82
N ARG A 362 12.11 -3.41 0.80
CA ARG A 362 13.07 -4.51 0.91
C ARG A 362 14.49 -3.99 1.12
N ASP A 363 14.91 -3.01 0.35
CA ASP A 363 16.28 -2.50 0.37
C ASP A 363 16.55 -1.64 1.61
N ASN A 364 15.50 -1.07 2.21
CA ASN A 364 15.58 -0.21 3.39
C ASN A 364 14.85 -0.78 4.61
N HIS A 365 14.77 -2.10 4.76
CA HIS A 365 14.11 -2.81 5.88
C HIS A 365 14.69 -2.49 7.28
N THR A 366 15.66 -1.57 7.36
CA THR A 366 16.34 -1.09 8.57
C THR A 366 16.20 0.43 8.79
N ASP A 367 15.44 1.13 7.94
CA ASP A 367 15.11 2.56 8.07
C ASP A 367 13.65 2.73 8.53
N PRO A 368 13.42 2.95 9.84
CA PRO A 368 12.09 3.11 10.38
C PRO A 368 11.26 4.24 9.77
N LYS A 369 11.91 5.31 9.28
CA LYS A 369 11.20 6.46 8.68
C LYS A 369 10.56 6.08 7.36
N ARG A 370 11.29 5.33 6.50
CA ARG A 370 10.77 4.83 5.21
C ARG A 370 9.71 3.76 5.40
N ILE A 371 9.86 2.88 6.38
CA ILE A 371 8.85 1.84 6.65
C ILE A 371 7.50 2.48 7.02
N ALA A 372 7.52 3.59 7.78
CA ALA A 372 6.30 4.28 8.18
C ALA A 372 5.55 4.96 7.01
N SER A 373 6.24 5.28 5.90
CA SER A 373 5.60 5.86 4.71
C SER A 373 5.00 4.84 3.75
N ILE A 374 5.19 3.55 4.03
CA ILE A 374 4.77 2.45 3.16
C ILE A 374 3.48 1.82 3.69
N PHE A 375 2.43 1.89 2.88
CA PHE A 375 1.12 1.33 3.15
C PHE A 375 0.89 0.04 2.35
N SER A 376 1.07 -1.11 2.99
CA SER A 376 0.95 -2.45 2.40
C SER A 376 -0.29 -3.24 2.82
N ARG A 377 -1.10 -2.72 3.76
CA ARG A 377 -2.22 -3.44 4.39
C ARG A 377 -3.60 -3.01 3.85
N MET A 378 -3.70 -2.65 2.56
CA MET A 378 -4.93 -2.10 1.95
C MET A 378 -6.17 -3.01 2.12
N LYS A 379 -6.06 -4.32 1.86
CA LYS A 379 -7.18 -5.27 2.07
C LYS A 379 -7.63 -5.34 3.53
N GLN A 380 -6.67 -5.29 4.46
CA GLN A 380 -6.96 -5.38 5.89
C GLN A 380 -7.58 -4.07 6.40
N TRP A 381 -7.15 -2.92 5.91
CA TRP A 381 -7.81 -1.64 6.19
C TRP A 381 -9.28 -1.61 5.77
N ALA A 382 -9.65 -2.29 4.68
CA ALA A 382 -11.05 -2.43 4.28
C ALA A 382 -11.90 -3.29 5.24
N LEU A 383 -11.26 -4.14 6.04
CA LEU A 383 -11.89 -4.97 7.08
C LEU A 383 -11.84 -4.30 8.46
N ASP A 384 -10.97 -3.33 8.67
CA ASP A 384 -10.73 -2.72 9.98
C ASP A 384 -11.83 -1.72 10.35
N GLU A 385 -12.29 -1.81 11.60
CA GLU A 385 -13.27 -0.89 12.18
C GLU A 385 -12.58 0.26 12.91
N PHE A 386 -11.25 0.21 13.05
CA PHE A 386 -10.45 1.24 13.71
C PHE A 386 -9.68 2.11 12.71
N PRO A 387 -9.38 3.37 13.06
CA PRO A 387 -8.55 4.23 12.22
C PRO A 387 -7.12 3.68 12.08
N THR A 388 -6.51 3.88 10.91
CA THR A 388 -5.12 3.50 10.63
C THR A 388 -4.25 4.74 10.42
N LEU A 389 -2.99 4.71 10.87
CA LEU A 389 -2.04 5.80 10.68
C LEU A 389 -1.17 5.57 9.43
N ILE A 390 -0.85 6.66 8.74
CA ILE A 390 0.04 6.72 7.57
C ILE A 390 0.84 8.01 7.69
N SER A 391 2.12 7.98 7.32
CA SER A 391 2.96 9.19 7.22
C SER A 391 3.53 9.34 5.83
N ASP A 392 4.03 10.54 5.48
CA ASP A 392 4.86 10.72 4.30
C ASP A 392 6.36 10.67 4.62
N GLN A 393 7.19 10.52 3.58
CA GLN A 393 8.64 10.39 3.72
C GLN A 393 9.33 11.75 3.91
N ILE A 394 8.87 12.78 3.19
CA ILE A 394 9.53 14.10 3.10
C ILE A 394 9.21 14.97 4.32
N HIS A 395 7.93 15.16 4.66
CA HIS A 395 7.54 16.05 5.75
C HIS A 395 7.33 15.35 7.09
N GLN A 396 7.29 14.01 7.10
CA GLN A 396 6.93 13.19 8.26
C GLN A 396 5.56 13.59 8.85
N GLU A 397 4.65 14.05 7.98
CA GLU A 397 3.30 14.43 8.34
C GLU A 397 2.45 13.18 8.58
N GLU A 398 1.87 13.07 9.77
CA GLU A 398 1.01 11.95 10.14
C GLU A 398 -0.45 12.22 9.78
N ARG A 399 -1.09 11.20 9.19
CA ARG A 399 -2.48 11.24 8.74
C ARG A 399 -3.22 10.03 9.29
N ILE A 400 -4.41 10.29 9.81
CA ILE A 400 -5.33 9.26 10.28
C ILE A 400 -6.29 8.94 9.14
N LEU A 401 -6.21 7.71 8.63
CA LEU A 401 -7.22 7.17 7.75
C LEU A 401 -8.40 6.67 8.59
N PRO A 402 -9.61 7.20 8.38
CA PRO A 402 -10.78 6.67 9.05
C PRO A 402 -11.06 5.23 8.58
N PRO A 403 -11.86 4.46 9.34
CA PRO A 403 -12.39 3.18 8.86
C PRO A 403 -13.08 3.35 7.51
N PHE A 404 -12.92 2.37 6.62
CA PHE A 404 -13.39 2.50 5.25
C PHE A 404 -14.93 2.63 5.18
N LYS A 405 -15.40 3.80 4.72
CA LYS A 405 -16.80 4.10 4.41
C LYS A 405 -17.08 3.85 2.94
N GLN A 406 -18.19 3.18 2.65
CA GLN A 406 -18.66 3.00 1.28
C GLN A 406 -18.95 4.36 0.62
N TYR A 407 -18.66 4.50 -0.67
CA TYR A 407 -19.00 5.71 -1.40
C TYR A 407 -20.52 5.84 -1.54
N PRO A 408 -21.07 7.07 -1.50
CA PRO A 408 -22.51 7.30 -1.57
C PRO A 408 -23.11 7.00 -2.95
N SER A 409 -22.31 6.97 -4.01
CA SER A 409 -22.76 6.75 -5.39
C SER A 409 -21.67 6.08 -6.21
N LYS A 410 -22.06 5.24 -7.19
CA LYS A 410 -21.14 4.72 -8.21
C LYS A 410 -20.73 5.80 -9.23
N LYS A 411 -21.52 6.87 -9.37
CA LYS A 411 -21.22 7.97 -10.29
C LYS A 411 -20.17 8.90 -9.66
N VAL A 412 -19.04 9.03 -10.34
CA VAL A 412 -17.96 9.96 -9.95
C VAL A 412 -18.21 11.32 -10.58
N ASP A 413 -19.00 12.15 -9.90
CA ASP A 413 -19.31 13.52 -10.35
C ASP A 413 -18.36 14.57 -9.76
N ASP A 414 -17.68 14.29 -8.66
CA ASP A 414 -16.77 15.23 -8.01
C ASP A 414 -15.59 14.50 -7.36
N VAL A 415 -14.56 15.26 -7.00
CA VAL A 415 -13.44 14.78 -6.22
C VAL A 415 -13.91 14.52 -4.79
N TYR A 416 -13.75 13.30 -4.31
CA TYR A 416 -14.03 12.98 -2.92
C TYR A 416 -12.95 13.57 -2.01
N ALA A 417 -13.36 14.28 -0.96
CA ALA A 417 -12.42 14.97 -0.06
C ALA A 417 -11.59 14.00 0.79
N ASP A 418 -12.18 12.86 1.20
CA ASP A 418 -11.47 11.86 1.99
C ASP A 418 -10.57 11.01 1.10
N PHE A 419 -9.31 10.87 1.50
CA PHE A 419 -8.35 10.01 0.82
C PHE A 419 -8.69 8.53 0.99
N ASN A 420 -8.72 7.79 -0.13
CA ASN A 420 -8.89 6.34 -0.13
C ASN A 420 -7.71 5.67 -0.85
N PRO A 421 -6.85 4.91 -0.14
CA PRO A 421 -5.71 4.25 -0.76
C PRO A 421 -6.11 3.19 -1.78
N ILE A 422 -7.26 2.53 -1.63
CA ILE A 422 -7.75 1.51 -2.58
C ILE A 422 -8.21 2.18 -3.89
N GLU A 423 -8.88 3.34 -3.79
CA GLU A 423 -9.25 4.13 -4.98
C GLU A 423 -8.01 4.60 -5.74
N LEU A 424 -7.01 5.14 -5.03
CA LEU A 424 -5.75 5.58 -5.64
C LEU A 424 -5.01 4.41 -6.30
N TYR A 425 -4.93 3.25 -5.62
CA TYR A 425 -4.33 2.05 -6.19
C TYR A 425 -5.05 1.60 -7.46
N ALA A 426 -6.39 1.52 -7.42
CA ALA A 426 -7.20 1.18 -8.59
C ALA A 426 -7.07 2.20 -9.73
N TRP A 427 -6.85 3.47 -9.41
CA TRP A 427 -6.52 4.50 -10.41
C TRP A 427 -5.18 4.24 -11.09
N PHE A 428 -4.13 3.91 -10.33
CA PHE A 428 -2.85 3.48 -10.93
C PHE A 428 -3.02 2.25 -11.81
N LEU A 429 -3.69 1.20 -11.32
CA LEU A 429 -4.01 0.01 -12.12
C LEU A 429 -4.70 0.40 -13.43
N GLY A 430 -5.71 1.27 -13.35
CA GLY A 430 -6.46 1.76 -14.50
C GLY A 430 -5.58 2.53 -15.49
N MET A 431 -4.64 3.35 -15.02
CA MET A 431 -3.66 4.04 -15.89
C MET A 431 -2.73 3.06 -16.59
N PHE A 432 -2.24 2.02 -15.87
CA PHE A 432 -1.40 0.97 -16.46
C PHE A 432 -2.17 0.09 -17.44
N ILE A 433 -3.43 -0.28 -17.15
CA ILE A 433 -4.31 -1.09 -18.00
C ILE A 433 -4.65 -0.31 -19.28
N ASN A 434 -5.13 0.93 -19.12
CA ASN A 434 -5.62 1.81 -20.18
C ASN A 434 -4.51 2.70 -20.72
N TRP A 435 -3.51 2.07 -21.31
CA TRP A 435 -2.37 2.75 -21.92
C TRP A 435 -2.55 2.91 -23.43
N ARG A 436 -2.04 4.00 -23.99
CA ARG A 436 -2.26 4.40 -25.40
C ARG A 436 -1.93 3.33 -26.44
N GLN A 437 -0.88 2.56 -26.20
CA GLN A 437 -0.48 1.48 -27.12
C GLN A 437 -1.39 0.25 -26.99
N ARG A 438 -2.02 0.05 -25.83
CA ARG A 438 -2.92 -1.08 -25.55
C ARG A 438 -4.38 -0.75 -25.90
N GLY A 439 -4.81 0.49 -25.69
CA GLY A 439 -6.20 0.93 -25.82
C GLY A 439 -6.90 1.03 -24.45
N ILE A 440 -8.23 1.11 -24.48
CA ILE A 440 -9.07 1.34 -23.30
C ILE A 440 -10.01 0.17 -23.07
N PHE A 441 -10.07 -0.33 -21.85
CA PHE A 441 -10.99 -1.39 -21.43
C PHE A 441 -12.13 -0.80 -20.59
N LEU A 442 -13.30 -1.40 -20.67
CA LEU A 442 -14.50 -0.97 -19.94
C LEU A 442 -15.09 -2.06 -19.04
N ARG A 443 -14.52 -3.28 -19.05
CA ARG A 443 -15.14 -4.45 -18.42
C ARG A 443 -14.13 -5.10 -17.49
N TYR A 444 -14.27 -4.81 -16.20
CA TYR A 444 -13.36 -5.27 -15.16
C TYR A 444 -14.10 -6.25 -14.25
N TYR A 445 -13.47 -7.39 -14.00
CA TYR A 445 -14.00 -8.41 -13.12
C TYR A 445 -12.98 -8.76 -12.04
N MET A 446 -13.48 -8.96 -10.83
CA MET A 446 -12.68 -9.22 -9.65
C MET A 446 -13.13 -10.51 -8.98
N THR A 447 -12.24 -11.11 -8.20
CA THR A 447 -12.53 -12.20 -7.26
C THR A 447 -12.33 -11.71 -5.83
N PHE A 448 -13.03 -12.35 -4.90
CA PHE A 448 -12.84 -12.12 -3.47
C PHE A 448 -12.68 -13.44 -2.71
N PRO A 449 -12.02 -13.42 -1.54
CA PRO A 449 -12.03 -14.55 -0.63
C PRO A 449 -13.46 -14.86 -0.20
N VAL A 450 -13.75 -16.13 0.08
CA VAL A 450 -15.14 -16.49 0.40
C VAL A 450 -15.55 -16.05 1.80
N SER A 451 -14.57 -15.90 2.68
CA SER A 451 -14.75 -15.41 4.04
C SER A 451 -15.09 -13.91 4.15
N PHE A 452 -15.00 -13.14 3.06
CA PHE A 452 -15.23 -11.69 3.08
C PHE A 452 -16.72 -11.36 3.21
N PRO A 453 -17.11 -10.50 4.18
CA PRO A 453 -18.49 -9.99 4.27
C PRO A 453 -18.89 -9.24 3.00
N HIS A 454 -20.16 -9.36 2.62
CA HIS A 454 -20.74 -8.68 1.45
C HIS A 454 -20.46 -7.17 1.47
N ASP A 455 -20.67 -6.50 2.61
CA ASP A 455 -20.43 -5.07 2.75
C ASP A 455 -18.97 -4.67 2.48
N THR A 456 -18.01 -5.50 2.90
CA THR A 456 -16.59 -5.26 2.60
C THR A 456 -16.31 -5.42 1.11
N LYS A 457 -16.90 -6.43 0.45
CA LYS A 457 -16.76 -6.61 -1.00
C LYS A 457 -17.32 -5.42 -1.77
N GLU A 458 -18.52 -4.95 -1.41
CA GLU A 458 -19.15 -3.78 -2.03
C GLU A 458 -18.34 -2.49 -1.81
N LYS A 459 -17.75 -2.30 -0.62
CA LYS A 459 -16.83 -1.20 -0.36
C LYS A 459 -15.63 -1.24 -1.32
N ILE A 460 -14.94 -2.38 -1.42
CA ILE A 460 -13.77 -2.54 -2.30
C ILE A 460 -14.17 -2.37 -3.78
N LEU A 461 -15.26 -3.01 -4.22
CA LEU A 461 -15.79 -2.86 -5.59
C LEU A 461 -16.11 -1.40 -5.90
N SER A 462 -16.68 -0.67 -4.95
CA SER A 462 -16.97 0.76 -5.13
C SER A 462 -15.69 1.59 -5.25
N ALA A 463 -14.66 1.34 -4.45
CA ALA A 463 -13.36 2.03 -4.58
C ALA A 463 -12.69 1.71 -5.92
N PHE A 464 -12.72 0.45 -6.35
CA PHE A 464 -12.20 0.04 -7.65
C PHE A 464 -12.98 0.67 -8.81
N HIS A 465 -14.31 0.71 -8.72
CA HIS A 465 -15.15 1.42 -9.68
C HIS A 465 -14.75 2.88 -9.81
N HIS A 466 -14.58 3.58 -8.69
CA HIS A 466 -14.16 4.98 -8.68
C HIS A 466 -12.76 5.16 -9.27
N GLY A 467 -11.75 4.43 -8.77
CA GLY A 467 -10.37 4.54 -9.24
C GLY A 467 -10.21 4.22 -10.73
N LEU A 468 -10.78 3.10 -11.19
CA LEU A 468 -10.74 2.70 -12.60
C LEU A 468 -11.48 3.72 -13.48
N GLN A 469 -12.65 4.21 -13.08
CA GLN A 469 -13.37 5.26 -13.81
C GLN A 469 -12.55 6.55 -13.89
N ARG A 470 -11.96 7.00 -12.77
CA ARG A 470 -11.11 8.19 -12.72
C ARG A 470 -9.84 8.05 -13.56
N SER A 471 -9.41 6.82 -13.89
CA SER A 471 -8.29 6.58 -14.81
C SER A 471 -8.64 6.73 -16.29
N LEU A 472 -9.93 6.86 -16.65
CA LEU A 472 -10.38 7.00 -18.03
C LEU A 472 -10.33 8.45 -18.52
N PRO A 473 -10.18 8.68 -19.83
CA PRO A 473 -10.32 10.02 -20.39
C PRO A 473 -11.72 10.60 -20.13
N GLU A 474 -11.78 11.84 -19.67
CA GLU A 474 -13.04 12.54 -19.33
C GLU A 474 -14.07 12.50 -20.48
N SER A 475 -13.63 12.71 -21.72
CA SER A 475 -14.50 12.71 -22.91
C SER A 475 -15.16 11.35 -23.16
N LEU A 476 -14.54 10.24 -22.75
CA LEU A 476 -15.12 8.91 -22.86
C LEU A 476 -16.25 8.71 -21.85
N VAL A 477 -16.12 9.26 -20.65
CA VAL A 477 -17.08 9.05 -19.55
C VAL A 477 -18.45 9.68 -19.85
N TYR A 478 -18.46 10.78 -20.59
CA TYR A 478 -19.69 11.41 -21.10
C TYR A 478 -20.11 10.90 -22.48
N GLY A 479 -19.37 9.94 -23.04
CA GLY A 479 -19.65 9.34 -24.33
C GLY A 479 -20.69 8.21 -24.26
N PRO A 480 -21.34 7.87 -25.38
CA PRO A 480 -22.33 6.79 -25.44
C PRO A 480 -21.77 5.42 -25.04
N HIS A 481 -20.47 5.16 -25.22
CA HIS A 481 -19.87 3.86 -24.90
C HIS A 481 -19.63 3.66 -23.41
N PHE A 482 -19.71 4.70 -22.58
CA PHE A 482 -19.50 4.58 -21.13
C PHE A 482 -20.54 3.67 -20.46
N ALA A 483 -21.72 3.46 -21.06
CA ALA A 483 -22.72 2.51 -20.57
C ALA A 483 -22.21 1.05 -20.47
N GLN A 484 -21.08 0.74 -21.13
CA GLN A 484 -20.43 -0.57 -21.02
C GLN A 484 -19.51 -0.70 -19.79
N PHE A 485 -19.13 0.43 -19.17
CA PHE A 485 -18.23 0.48 -18.03
C PHE A 485 -18.83 -0.29 -16.85
N ARG A 486 -18.09 -1.28 -16.34
CA ARG A 486 -18.50 -2.06 -15.18
C ARG A 486 -17.29 -2.63 -14.43
N VAL A 487 -17.47 -2.73 -13.13
CA VAL A 487 -16.57 -3.39 -12.18
C VAL A 487 -17.42 -4.31 -11.33
N GLU A 488 -17.23 -5.62 -11.45
CA GLU A 488 -18.11 -6.64 -10.86
C GLU A 488 -17.33 -7.82 -10.28
N GLU A 489 -17.86 -8.45 -9.23
CA GLU A 489 -17.37 -9.75 -8.76
C GLU A 489 -17.75 -10.87 -9.73
N ARG A 490 -16.83 -11.79 -10.01
CA ARG A 490 -17.07 -13.01 -10.79
C ARG A 490 -16.45 -14.23 -10.12
N GLY A 491 -17.26 -14.91 -9.30
CA GLY A 491 -16.83 -16.09 -8.57
C GLY A 491 -15.85 -15.78 -7.43
N SER A 492 -15.48 -16.81 -6.69
CA SER A 492 -14.50 -16.72 -5.60
C SER A 492 -13.06 -16.93 -6.11
N GLU A 493 -12.08 -16.46 -5.35
CA GLU A 493 -10.65 -16.72 -5.61
C GLU A 493 -10.33 -18.21 -5.84
N PRO A 494 -10.75 -19.15 -4.95
CA PRO A 494 -10.46 -20.57 -5.16
C PRO A 494 -11.24 -21.20 -6.34
N ALA A 495 -12.43 -20.69 -6.67
CA ALA A 495 -13.17 -21.16 -7.85
C ALA A 495 -12.49 -20.75 -9.16
N ALA A 496 -12.01 -19.50 -9.22
CA ALA A 496 -11.19 -19.04 -10.34
C ALA A 496 -9.88 -19.84 -10.42
N TYR A 497 -9.21 -20.10 -9.30
CA TYR A 497 -8.03 -20.96 -9.31
C TYR A 497 -8.33 -22.37 -9.81
N ALA A 498 -9.41 -23.02 -9.35
CA ALA A 498 -9.82 -24.34 -9.82
C ALA A 498 -10.04 -24.33 -11.35
N ALA A 499 -10.76 -23.33 -11.87
CA ALA A 499 -10.98 -23.15 -13.30
C ALA A 499 -9.65 -23.07 -14.06
N CYS A 500 -8.61 -22.43 -13.51
CA CYS A 500 -7.29 -22.40 -14.13
C CYS A 500 -6.54 -23.74 -14.00
N ALA A 501 -6.47 -24.28 -12.78
CA ALA A 501 -5.64 -25.42 -12.42
C ALA A 501 -6.10 -26.71 -13.09
N LEU A 502 -7.41 -26.98 -13.15
CA LEU A 502 -7.97 -28.16 -13.81
C LEU A 502 -7.52 -28.24 -15.28
N LYS A 503 -7.56 -27.10 -15.99
CA LYS A 503 -7.09 -27.00 -17.38
C LYS A 503 -5.57 -27.10 -17.49
N ALA A 504 -4.83 -26.41 -16.63
CA ALA A 504 -3.36 -26.40 -16.65
C ALA A 504 -2.76 -27.80 -16.38
N LEU A 505 -3.41 -28.57 -15.51
CA LEU A 505 -3.07 -29.95 -15.16
C LEU A 505 -3.64 -30.98 -16.14
N GLN A 506 -4.40 -30.54 -17.16
CA GLN A 506 -5.05 -31.39 -18.17
C GLN A 506 -5.99 -32.45 -17.55
N LEU A 507 -6.64 -32.10 -16.44
CA LEU A 507 -7.67 -32.93 -15.83
C LEU A 507 -8.96 -32.77 -16.63
N ALA A 508 -9.48 -33.85 -17.19
CA ALA A 508 -10.71 -33.80 -17.97
C ALA A 508 -11.96 -33.82 -17.06
N PRO A 509 -13.04 -33.11 -17.44
CA PRO A 509 -14.32 -33.23 -16.76
C PRO A 509 -14.88 -34.64 -16.90
N SER A 510 -15.50 -35.16 -15.84
CA SER A 510 -16.19 -36.46 -15.92
C SER A 510 -17.62 -36.31 -16.45
N ALA A 511 -18.30 -37.44 -16.70
CA ALA A 511 -19.68 -37.43 -17.16
C ALA A 511 -20.61 -36.71 -16.17
N ALA A 512 -21.65 -36.06 -16.69
CA ALA A 512 -22.68 -35.42 -15.88
C ALA A 512 -23.28 -36.40 -14.85
N GLY A 513 -23.40 -35.98 -13.59
CA GLY A 513 -23.93 -36.80 -12.49
C GLY A 513 -22.92 -37.69 -11.76
N VAL A 514 -21.66 -37.81 -12.24
CA VAL A 514 -20.58 -38.46 -11.48
C VAL A 514 -19.66 -37.43 -10.85
N GLY A 515 -19.21 -36.43 -11.63
CA GLY A 515 -18.34 -35.36 -11.16
C GLY A 515 -16.92 -35.83 -10.82
N ARG A 516 -15.89 -35.12 -11.29
CA ARG A 516 -14.51 -35.32 -10.81
C ARG A 516 -14.34 -34.48 -9.56
N ALA A 517 -14.19 -35.09 -8.39
CA ALA A 517 -14.08 -34.36 -7.14
C ALA A 517 -12.74 -33.61 -7.06
N PHE A 518 -12.81 -32.35 -6.66
CA PHE A 518 -11.65 -31.54 -6.39
C PHE A 518 -11.80 -30.81 -5.04
N ALA A 519 -10.66 -30.45 -4.46
CA ALA A 519 -10.57 -29.63 -3.27
C ALA A 519 -9.42 -28.63 -3.43
N VAL A 520 -9.67 -27.33 -3.24
CA VAL A 520 -8.65 -26.28 -3.33
C VAL A 520 -8.24 -25.87 -1.93
N PHE A 521 -6.93 -25.91 -1.66
CA PHE A 521 -6.32 -25.32 -0.46
C PHE A 521 -5.54 -24.08 -0.89
N ASP A 522 -6.15 -22.90 -0.80
CA ASP A 522 -5.54 -21.65 -1.23
C ASP A 522 -4.86 -20.95 -0.06
N PHE A 523 -3.56 -21.16 0.08
CA PHE A 523 -2.76 -20.57 1.15
C PHE A 523 -2.14 -19.25 0.67
N GLY A 524 -2.90 -18.18 0.92
CA GLY A 524 -2.56 -16.82 0.56
C GLY A 524 -1.65 -16.09 1.55
N GLY A 525 -1.44 -14.80 1.29
CA GLY A 525 -0.65 -13.93 2.16
C GLY A 525 -1.40 -13.53 3.44
N GLY A 526 -2.72 -13.34 3.37
CA GLY A 526 -3.53 -12.89 4.51
C GLY A 526 -4.42 -13.97 5.12
N THR A 527 -4.94 -14.89 4.29
CA THR A 527 -5.90 -15.91 4.69
C THR A 527 -5.59 -17.22 3.96
N THR A 528 -6.20 -18.31 4.44
CA THR A 528 -6.28 -19.56 3.71
C THR A 528 -7.73 -19.87 3.41
N ASP A 529 -8.09 -20.00 2.13
CA ASP A 529 -9.47 -20.24 1.70
C ASP A 529 -9.60 -21.65 1.12
N PHE A 530 -10.71 -22.32 1.43
CA PHE A 530 -11.00 -23.69 1.02
C PHE A 530 -12.20 -23.71 0.08
N ASP A 531 -12.13 -24.57 -0.94
CA ASP A 531 -13.24 -24.79 -1.85
C ASP A 531 -13.31 -26.25 -2.27
N PHE A 532 -14.52 -26.78 -2.42
CA PHE A 532 -14.78 -28.19 -2.64
C PHE A 532 -15.88 -28.36 -3.66
N GLY A 533 -15.72 -29.31 -4.59
CA GLY A 533 -16.66 -29.41 -5.67
C GLY A 533 -16.47 -30.58 -6.63
N TYR A 534 -17.30 -30.57 -7.67
CA TYR A 534 -17.18 -31.47 -8.83
C TYR A 534 -16.92 -30.70 -10.11
N TYR A 535 -16.06 -31.27 -10.94
CA TYR A 535 -15.84 -30.83 -12.33
C TYR A 535 -16.42 -31.86 -13.30
N ARG A 536 -17.38 -31.43 -14.13
CA ARG A 536 -18.17 -32.32 -14.98
C ARG A 536 -18.52 -31.70 -16.33
N LEU A 537 -18.94 -32.57 -17.24
CA LEU A 537 -19.60 -32.18 -18.47
C LEU A 537 -21.00 -31.59 -18.16
N PRO A 538 -21.49 -30.67 -18.98
CA PRO A 538 -22.82 -30.09 -18.87
C PRO A 538 -23.89 -31.17 -19.03
N ASP A 539 -25.03 -30.97 -18.35
CA ASP A 539 -26.23 -31.74 -18.67
C ASP A 539 -26.82 -31.30 -20.02
N LYS A 540 -27.91 -31.94 -20.44
CA LYS A 540 -28.54 -31.65 -21.73
C LYS A 540 -28.99 -30.18 -21.85
N ALA A 541 -29.59 -29.61 -20.80
CA ALA A 541 -30.09 -28.23 -20.82
C ALA A 541 -28.93 -27.22 -20.81
N GLU A 542 -27.88 -27.52 -20.05
CA GLU A 542 -26.66 -26.72 -19.99
C GLU A 542 -25.91 -26.73 -21.34
N ALA A 543 -25.81 -27.89 -21.99
CA ALA A 543 -25.22 -28.01 -23.31
C ALA A 543 -26.06 -27.28 -24.38
N GLU A 544 -27.39 -27.37 -24.32
CA GLU A 544 -28.31 -26.61 -25.19
C GLU A 544 -28.19 -25.09 -24.98
N ALA A 545 -27.80 -24.64 -23.77
CA ALA A 545 -27.51 -23.25 -23.47
C ALA A 545 -26.09 -22.79 -23.88
N GLY A 546 -25.27 -23.69 -24.45
CA GLY A 546 -23.93 -23.38 -24.95
C GLY A 546 -22.80 -23.54 -23.93
N TRP A 547 -23.05 -24.14 -22.77
CA TRP A 547 -22.00 -24.49 -21.82
C TRP A 547 -21.25 -25.73 -22.29
N GLU A 548 -19.93 -25.75 -22.12
CA GLU A 548 -19.07 -26.89 -22.49
C GLU A 548 -18.54 -27.62 -21.26
N GLU A 549 -18.44 -26.92 -20.13
CA GLU A 549 -17.86 -27.42 -18.89
C GLU A 549 -18.58 -26.83 -17.69
N VAL A 550 -18.66 -27.58 -16.59
CA VAL A 550 -19.33 -27.14 -15.36
C VAL A 550 -18.49 -27.46 -14.14
N ILE A 551 -18.31 -26.46 -13.27
CA ILE A 551 -17.77 -26.59 -11.92
C ILE A 551 -18.91 -26.35 -10.92
N GLU A 552 -19.12 -27.30 -10.02
CA GLU A 552 -20.10 -27.22 -8.93
C GLU A 552 -19.37 -27.07 -7.60
N HIS A 553 -19.74 -26.07 -6.80
CA HIS A 553 -19.15 -25.80 -5.49
C HIS A 553 -20.13 -26.12 -4.36
N PHE A 554 -19.64 -26.84 -3.34
CA PHE A 554 -20.44 -27.36 -2.23
C PHE A 554 -20.38 -26.56 -0.95
N GLY A 555 -19.42 -25.65 -0.85
CA GLY A 555 -19.21 -24.88 0.34
C GLY A 555 -17.81 -24.38 0.36
N ALA A 556 -17.68 -23.11 0.68
CA ALA A 556 -16.41 -22.54 1.01
C ALA A 556 -16.22 -22.50 2.51
N SER A 557 -14.99 -22.72 2.91
CA SER A 557 -14.54 -22.59 4.29
C SER A 557 -13.15 -21.95 4.26
N GLY A 558 -12.47 -21.87 5.39
CA GLY A 558 -11.14 -21.30 5.43
C GLY A 558 -10.66 -21.03 6.83
N ASP A 559 -9.46 -20.49 6.91
CA ASP A 559 -8.78 -20.09 8.12
C ASP A 559 -8.27 -18.64 7.94
N ARG A 560 -8.95 -17.70 8.60
CA ARG A 560 -8.65 -16.27 8.52
C ARG A 560 -7.34 -15.90 9.23
N MET A 561 -6.87 -16.75 10.13
CA MET A 561 -5.66 -16.53 10.91
C MET A 561 -4.47 -17.32 10.35
N LEU A 562 -4.64 -17.99 9.21
CA LEU A 562 -3.58 -18.70 8.51
C LEU A 562 -3.26 -17.97 7.20
N GLY A 563 -2.29 -17.09 7.24
CA GLY A 563 -1.75 -16.39 6.08
C GLY A 563 -0.25 -16.20 6.24
N GLY A 564 0.50 -16.10 5.15
CA GLY A 564 1.95 -15.88 5.22
C GLY A 564 2.36 -14.66 6.07
N GLU A 565 1.63 -13.55 5.98
CA GLU A 565 1.88 -12.35 6.79
C GLU A 565 1.45 -12.54 8.25
N GLN A 566 0.35 -13.25 8.51
CA GLN A 566 -0.09 -13.55 9.88
C GLN A 566 0.91 -14.47 10.61
N LEU A 567 1.47 -15.44 9.89
CA LEU A 567 2.57 -16.25 10.40
C LEU A 567 3.77 -15.37 10.72
N LEU A 568 4.18 -14.47 9.82
CA LEU A 568 5.30 -13.56 10.05
C LEU A 568 5.10 -12.64 11.26
N GLU A 569 3.90 -12.11 11.47
CA GLU A 569 3.57 -11.33 12.68
C GLU A 569 3.78 -12.15 13.95
N ASN A 570 3.34 -13.41 13.97
CA ASN A 570 3.56 -14.31 15.09
C ASN A 570 5.05 -14.67 15.29
N LEU A 571 5.80 -14.90 14.20
CA LEU A 571 7.23 -15.16 14.29
C LEU A 571 7.99 -13.96 14.86
N ALA A 572 7.59 -12.74 14.46
CA ALA A 572 8.14 -11.50 15.00
C ALA A 572 7.83 -11.38 16.51
N TYR A 573 6.60 -11.67 16.92
CA TYR A 573 6.17 -11.67 18.31
C TYR A 573 6.92 -12.68 19.17
N ILE A 574 7.07 -13.93 18.71
CA ILE A 574 7.84 -14.98 19.41
C ILE A 574 9.30 -14.53 19.59
N SER A 575 9.91 -14.01 18.53
CA SER A 575 11.30 -13.53 18.59
C SER A 575 11.47 -12.34 19.53
N PHE A 576 10.52 -11.40 19.53
CA PHE A 576 10.48 -10.30 20.49
C PHE A 576 10.38 -10.83 21.93
N ARG A 577 9.48 -11.77 22.20
CA ARG A 577 9.28 -12.37 23.53
C ARG A 577 10.51 -13.10 24.04
N HIS A 578 11.25 -13.74 23.15
CA HIS A 578 12.52 -14.39 23.47
C HIS A 578 13.58 -13.37 23.95
N ASN A 579 13.48 -12.11 23.53
CA ASN A 579 14.46 -11.04 23.79
C ASN A 579 13.92 -9.93 24.71
N LEU A 580 12.98 -10.26 25.62
CA LEU A 580 12.40 -9.30 26.57
C LEU A 580 13.42 -8.51 27.40
N PRO A 581 14.55 -9.09 27.89
CA PRO A 581 15.55 -8.32 28.63
C PRO A 581 16.12 -7.13 27.84
N GLN A 582 16.47 -7.35 26.57
CA GLN A 582 16.98 -6.31 25.69
C GLN A 582 15.89 -5.28 25.34
N CYS A 583 14.65 -5.75 25.14
CA CYS A 583 13.52 -4.84 24.93
C CYS A 583 13.28 -3.95 26.15
N ARG A 584 13.50 -4.46 27.36
CA ARG A 584 13.38 -3.69 28.61
C ARG A 584 14.47 -2.65 28.75
N GLU A 585 15.71 -3.01 28.46
CA GLU A 585 16.85 -2.09 28.49
C GLU A 585 16.65 -0.90 27.56
N HIS A 586 16.20 -1.17 26.32
CA HIS A 586 16.07 -0.16 25.28
C HIS A 586 14.65 0.42 25.13
N LYS A 587 13.70 0.02 25.98
CA LYS A 587 12.28 0.43 25.94
C LYS A 587 11.65 0.22 24.56
N ILE A 588 11.77 -0.99 24.05
CA ILE A 588 11.24 -1.41 22.74
C ILE A 588 9.87 -2.04 22.92
N ALA A 589 8.90 -1.61 22.11
CA ALA A 589 7.56 -2.18 22.05
C ALA A 589 7.28 -2.81 20.66
N PHE A 590 6.34 -3.75 20.63
CA PHE A 590 5.88 -4.48 19.45
C PHE A 590 4.35 -4.55 19.42
N LEU A 591 3.78 -4.88 18.26
CA LEU A 591 2.35 -5.18 18.15
C LEU A 591 2.07 -6.57 18.74
N LEU A 592 0.87 -6.75 19.30
CA LEU A 592 0.32 -8.06 19.60
C LEU A 592 -0.39 -8.61 18.35
N PRO A 593 0.06 -9.75 17.78
CA PRO A 593 -0.67 -10.40 16.69
C PRO A 593 -2.09 -10.79 17.10
N GLN A 594 -3.01 -10.84 16.14
CA GLN A 594 -4.44 -11.05 16.40
C GLN A 594 -4.76 -12.38 17.11
N ASP A 595 -4.01 -13.45 16.80
CA ASP A 595 -4.20 -14.79 17.33
C ASP A 595 -3.20 -15.17 18.44
N ALA A 596 -2.36 -14.23 18.89
CA ALA A 596 -1.38 -14.44 19.94
C ALA A 596 -1.95 -14.14 21.34
N GLU A 597 -1.50 -14.90 22.34
CA GLU A 597 -1.81 -14.63 23.74
C GLU A 597 -0.87 -13.57 24.33
N ASP A 598 -1.42 -12.79 25.26
CA ASP A 598 -0.66 -11.86 26.08
C ASP A 598 0.29 -12.59 27.05
N PHE A 599 1.26 -11.89 27.64
CA PHE A 599 2.19 -12.42 28.63
C PHE A 599 2.25 -11.54 29.89
N ALA A 600 2.67 -12.13 31.01
CA ALA A 600 2.76 -11.42 32.27
C ALA A 600 3.75 -10.24 32.20
N GLY A 601 3.28 -9.03 32.53
CA GLY A 601 4.09 -7.80 32.53
C GLY A 601 4.30 -7.19 31.14
N SER A 602 3.38 -7.44 30.21
CA SER A 602 3.39 -6.94 28.82
C SER A 602 2.98 -5.47 28.68
N ASP A 603 2.45 -4.83 29.73
CA ASP A 603 1.85 -3.49 29.69
C ASP A 603 2.72 -2.44 29.00
N MET A 604 4.04 -2.60 29.11
CA MET A 604 5.02 -1.65 28.60
C MET A 604 5.65 -2.05 27.26
N PHE A 605 5.24 -3.19 26.70
CA PHE A 605 5.87 -3.81 25.54
C PHE A 605 4.90 -4.13 24.41
N LEU A 606 3.60 -4.23 24.68
CA LEU A 606 2.57 -4.43 23.68
C LEU A 606 1.76 -3.14 23.51
N GLU A 607 1.95 -2.49 22.37
CA GLU A 607 1.37 -1.18 22.10
C GLU A 607 0.86 -1.09 20.67
N LYS A 608 -0.07 -0.18 20.40
CA LYS A 608 -0.54 0.16 19.06
C LYS A 608 0.05 1.49 18.61
N THR A 609 1.36 1.68 18.80
CA THR A 609 2.09 2.89 18.41
C THR A 609 2.83 2.70 17.09
N ARG A 610 3.20 3.81 16.44
CA ARG A 610 4.05 3.81 15.24
C ARG A 610 5.35 3.05 15.46
N SER A 611 6.05 3.30 16.58
CA SER A 611 7.28 2.58 16.91
C SER A 611 7.05 1.07 16.97
N ALA A 612 5.98 0.62 17.64
CA ALA A 612 5.65 -0.79 17.75
C ALA A 612 5.31 -1.43 16.38
N GLN A 613 4.55 -0.72 15.54
CA GLN A 613 4.24 -1.15 14.18
C GLN A 613 5.50 -1.27 13.32
N THR A 614 6.35 -0.24 13.32
CA THR A 614 7.60 -0.25 12.56
C THR A 614 8.55 -1.35 13.03
N ASN A 615 8.71 -1.54 14.35
CA ASN A 615 9.53 -2.61 14.92
C ASN A 615 9.06 -4.00 14.48
N SER A 616 7.74 -4.20 14.48
CA SER A 616 7.12 -5.46 14.01
C SER A 616 7.44 -5.71 12.54
N ILE A 617 7.30 -4.70 11.67
CA ILE A 617 7.60 -4.81 10.24
C ILE A 617 9.10 -5.08 9.99
N VAL A 618 9.99 -4.37 10.68
CA VAL A 618 11.45 -4.59 10.61
C VAL A 618 11.77 -6.06 10.94
N MET A 619 11.16 -6.59 12.00
CA MET A 619 11.36 -7.98 12.41
C MET A 619 10.77 -8.98 11.41
N MET A 620 9.58 -8.74 10.89
CA MET A 620 8.97 -9.56 9.83
C MET A 620 9.83 -9.60 8.58
N GLY A 621 10.39 -8.47 8.15
CA GLY A 621 11.32 -8.39 7.02
C GLY A 621 12.53 -9.30 7.20
N ARG A 622 13.08 -9.37 8.43
CA ARG A 622 14.21 -10.24 8.76
C ARG A 622 13.84 -11.73 8.77
N LEU A 623 12.61 -12.08 9.17
CA LEU A 623 12.15 -13.45 9.30
C LEU A 623 11.49 -14.02 8.03
N ARG A 624 11.29 -13.20 6.99
CA ARG A 624 10.60 -13.58 5.77
C ARG A 624 11.22 -14.80 5.08
N SER A 625 12.53 -14.79 4.87
CA SER A 625 13.25 -15.92 4.26
C SER A 625 13.10 -17.21 5.06
N PHE A 626 13.04 -17.13 6.38
CA PHE A 626 12.79 -18.29 7.24
C PHE A 626 11.39 -18.85 7.09
N CYS A 627 10.36 -18.00 7.02
CA CYS A 627 8.99 -18.45 6.79
C CYS A 627 8.84 -19.14 5.42
N GLU A 628 9.47 -18.57 4.38
CA GLU A 628 9.34 -19.04 3.00
C GLU A 628 10.20 -20.29 2.71
N THR A 629 11.41 -20.35 3.24
CA THR A 629 12.41 -21.38 2.88
C THR A 629 12.85 -22.28 4.03
N GLY A 630 12.48 -21.94 5.27
CA GLY A 630 12.93 -22.62 6.48
C GLY A 630 14.34 -22.26 6.94
N ASN A 631 15.01 -21.31 6.28
CA ASN A 631 16.38 -20.91 6.57
C ASN A 631 16.51 -19.39 6.73
N LEU A 632 17.35 -18.94 7.66
CA LEU A 632 17.80 -17.55 7.73
C LEU A 632 19.13 -17.40 7.01
N GLU A 633 19.22 -16.42 6.13
CA GLU A 633 20.46 -16.17 5.38
C GLU A 633 21.62 -15.80 6.32
N GLY A 634 22.64 -16.66 6.34
CA GLY A 634 23.88 -16.43 7.09
C GLY A 634 23.74 -16.46 8.61
N LEU A 635 22.64 -17.00 9.16
CA LEU A 635 22.42 -17.13 10.60
C LEU A 635 22.07 -18.57 10.99
N VAL A 636 22.69 -19.05 12.05
CA VAL A 636 22.36 -20.33 12.71
C VAL A 636 21.65 -20.10 14.05
N GLU A 637 21.14 -21.17 14.64
CA GLU A 637 20.48 -21.13 15.95
C GLU A 637 21.40 -20.52 17.01
N GLY A 638 20.90 -19.53 17.75
CA GLY A 638 21.65 -18.87 18.82
C GLY A 638 22.50 -17.67 18.38
N ASP A 639 22.61 -17.40 17.09
CA ASP A 639 23.31 -16.21 16.60
C ASP A 639 22.61 -14.92 17.02
N ILE A 640 23.41 -13.91 17.33
CA ILE A 640 22.94 -12.57 17.67
C ILE A 640 22.85 -11.72 16.40
N CYS A 641 21.64 -11.24 16.11
CA CYS A 641 21.35 -10.31 15.05
C CYS A 641 21.17 -8.90 15.63
N LYS A 642 21.95 -7.93 15.17
CA LYS A 642 21.71 -6.52 15.50
C LYS A 642 20.56 -6.00 14.66
N MET A 643 19.53 -5.50 15.33
CA MET A 643 18.29 -5.01 14.73
C MET A 643 18.13 -3.53 15.04
N PRO A 644 18.03 -2.66 14.02
CA PRO A 644 17.74 -1.25 14.21
C PRO A 644 16.25 -1.06 14.48
N LEU A 645 15.90 -0.79 15.74
CA LEU A 645 14.53 -0.65 16.21
C LEU A 645 14.28 0.75 16.76
N LEU A 646 13.01 1.14 16.88
CA LEU A 646 12.58 2.37 17.52
C LEU A 646 12.26 2.12 18.99
N ASN A 647 12.81 2.97 19.85
CA ASN A 647 12.35 3.04 21.24
C ASN A 647 11.05 3.84 21.35
N ARG A 648 10.53 3.93 22.58
CA ARG A 648 9.32 4.70 22.90
C ARG A 648 9.39 6.20 22.61
N ASP A 649 10.58 6.78 22.56
CA ASP A 649 10.79 8.18 22.21
C ASP A 649 10.89 8.37 20.66
N GLY A 650 10.72 7.30 19.89
CA GLY A 650 10.85 7.30 18.43
C GLY A 650 12.29 7.36 17.93
N LEU A 651 13.27 7.13 18.81
CA LEU A 651 14.69 7.13 18.47
C LEU A 651 15.14 5.75 18.01
N LYS A 652 15.94 5.72 16.94
CA LYS A 652 16.58 4.51 16.43
C LYS A 652 17.66 4.01 17.39
N VAL A 653 17.57 2.75 17.78
CA VAL A 653 18.51 2.05 18.67
C VAL A 653 18.83 0.68 18.06
N ASP A 654 20.12 0.33 17.99
CA ASP A 654 20.55 -1.00 17.55
C ASP A 654 20.46 -1.98 18.73
N VAL A 655 19.60 -2.99 18.60
CA VAL A 655 19.32 -3.96 19.66
C VAL A 655 19.81 -5.35 19.25
N ALA A 656 20.51 -6.04 20.16
CA ALA A 656 21.04 -7.37 19.94
C ALA A 656 19.98 -8.46 20.23
N PHE A 657 19.40 -9.03 19.17
CA PHE A 657 18.37 -10.07 19.27
C PHE A 657 18.94 -11.45 18.95
N GLN A 658 18.61 -12.45 19.75
CA GLN A 658 18.80 -13.85 19.42
C GLN A 658 17.52 -14.37 18.74
N ILE A 659 17.65 -14.98 17.56
CA ILE A 659 16.49 -15.54 16.84
C ILE A 659 16.28 -17.00 17.26
N PRO A 660 15.13 -17.36 17.87
CA PRO A 660 14.90 -18.72 18.37
C PRO A 660 14.37 -19.64 17.25
N GLN A 661 15.21 -20.00 16.27
CA GLN A 661 14.77 -20.70 15.05
C GLN A 661 14.06 -22.03 15.36
N ASN A 662 14.43 -22.73 16.42
CA ASN A 662 13.74 -23.95 16.84
C ASN A 662 12.29 -23.70 17.29
N GLU A 663 12.07 -22.69 18.14
CA GLU A 663 10.73 -22.29 18.60
C GLU A 663 9.87 -21.80 17.43
N LEU A 664 10.47 -21.02 16.52
CA LEU A 664 9.81 -20.55 15.29
C LEU A 664 9.40 -21.73 14.39
N ARG A 665 10.25 -22.75 14.25
CA ARG A 665 9.98 -23.96 13.46
C ARG A 665 8.82 -24.77 14.05
N ASP A 666 8.84 -24.97 15.36
CA ASP A 666 7.78 -25.73 16.05
C ASP A 666 6.43 -25.01 15.93
N TYR A 667 6.42 -23.68 16.06
CA TYR A 667 5.22 -22.88 15.83
C TYR A 667 4.68 -23.04 14.41
N LEU A 668 5.52 -22.86 13.37
CA LEU A 668 5.10 -22.97 11.97
C LEU A 668 4.50 -24.34 11.67
N ARG A 669 5.18 -25.41 12.08
CA ARG A 669 4.70 -26.78 11.87
C ARG A 669 3.35 -26.98 12.53
N ALA A 670 3.22 -26.66 13.81
CA ALA A 670 1.98 -26.86 14.55
C ALA A 670 0.82 -26.01 13.97
N ARG A 671 1.09 -24.77 13.56
CA ARG A 671 0.05 -23.85 13.05
C ARG A 671 -0.44 -24.25 11.66
N ILE A 672 0.46 -24.63 10.76
CA ILE A 672 0.11 -25.07 9.40
C ILE A 672 -0.57 -26.45 9.46
N GLU A 673 -0.12 -27.35 10.34
CA GLU A 673 -0.77 -28.66 10.56
C GLU A 673 -2.23 -28.50 11.00
N ARG A 674 -2.54 -27.58 11.94
CA ARG A 674 -3.93 -27.26 12.32
C ARG A 674 -4.76 -26.79 11.13
N GLY A 675 -4.19 -25.96 10.26
CA GLY A 675 -4.83 -25.50 9.03
C GLY A 675 -5.17 -26.64 8.06
N ALA A 676 -4.23 -27.56 7.87
CA ALA A 676 -4.44 -28.75 7.04
C ALA A 676 -5.51 -29.68 7.65
N MET A 677 -5.51 -29.88 8.97
CA MET A 677 -6.57 -30.63 9.66
C MET A 677 -7.95 -29.99 9.46
N ALA A 678 -8.05 -28.66 9.57
CA ALA A 678 -9.27 -27.92 9.31
C ALA A 678 -9.75 -28.07 7.86
N PHE A 679 -8.84 -28.07 6.89
CA PHE A 679 -9.14 -28.30 5.48
C PHE A 679 -9.78 -29.68 5.24
N PHE A 680 -9.16 -30.76 5.72
CA PHE A 680 -9.72 -32.12 5.52
C PHE A 680 -11.03 -32.34 6.28
N ALA A 681 -11.18 -31.72 7.46
CA ALA A 681 -12.45 -31.68 8.19
C ALA A 681 -13.55 -30.98 7.37
N ALA A 682 -13.26 -29.81 6.81
CA ALA A 682 -14.20 -29.06 5.98
C ALA A 682 -14.55 -29.81 4.69
N MET A 683 -13.55 -30.45 4.05
CA MET A 683 -13.73 -31.29 2.88
C MET A 683 -14.71 -32.43 3.16
N GLN A 684 -14.49 -33.17 4.25
CA GLN A 684 -15.35 -34.28 4.64
C GLN A 684 -16.79 -33.80 4.88
N ALA A 685 -16.95 -32.68 5.60
CA ALA A 685 -18.26 -32.10 5.86
C ALA A 685 -18.97 -31.65 4.57
N ALA A 686 -18.24 -31.05 3.63
CA ALA A 686 -18.79 -30.55 2.37
C ALA A 686 -19.34 -31.70 1.50
N PHE A 687 -18.56 -32.76 1.28
CA PHE A 687 -18.98 -33.91 0.48
C PHE A 687 -20.09 -34.73 1.16
N LYS A 688 -20.01 -34.96 2.48
CA LYS A 688 -21.09 -35.65 3.23
C LYS A 688 -22.45 -34.95 3.07
N SER A 689 -22.47 -33.62 3.07
CA SER A 689 -23.69 -32.84 2.85
C SER A 689 -24.24 -32.91 1.42
N HIS A 690 -23.43 -33.34 0.43
CA HIS A 690 -23.76 -33.31 -1.00
C HIS A 690 -23.60 -34.69 -1.66
N GLY A 691 -24.14 -35.73 -1.02
CA GLY A 691 -24.25 -37.07 -1.62
C GLY A 691 -23.21 -38.10 -1.15
N GLY A 692 -22.41 -37.77 -0.13
CA GLY A 692 -21.45 -38.68 0.50
C GLY A 692 -20.01 -38.48 0.01
N MET A 693 -19.08 -39.21 0.60
CA MET A 693 -17.67 -39.13 0.23
C MET A 693 -17.43 -39.72 -1.18
N PRO A 694 -16.70 -39.03 -2.07
CA PRO A 694 -16.31 -39.57 -3.37
C PRO A 694 -15.28 -40.70 -3.20
N ALA A 695 -14.97 -41.42 -4.28
CA ALA A 695 -13.92 -42.46 -4.29
C ALA A 695 -12.51 -41.87 -4.38
N ALA A 696 -12.37 -40.74 -5.08
CA ALA A 696 -11.11 -40.03 -5.26
C ALA A 696 -11.32 -38.51 -5.21
N VAL A 697 -10.32 -37.76 -4.75
CA VAL A 697 -10.31 -36.28 -4.72
C VAL A 697 -8.97 -35.76 -5.21
N ASP A 698 -9.00 -34.85 -6.17
CA ASP A 698 -7.83 -34.04 -6.55
C ASP A 698 -7.70 -32.84 -5.61
N VAL A 699 -6.67 -32.83 -4.77
CA VAL A 699 -6.33 -31.70 -3.90
C VAL A 699 -5.41 -30.75 -4.68
N LEU A 700 -5.87 -29.55 -4.94
CA LEU A 700 -5.17 -28.50 -5.67
C LEU A 700 -4.58 -27.50 -4.68
N LEU A 701 -3.27 -27.49 -4.51
CA LEU A 701 -2.60 -26.48 -3.67
C LEU A 701 -2.52 -25.16 -4.45
N ALA A 702 -3.02 -24.07 -3.85
CA ALA A 702 -3.03 -22.73 -4.42
C ALA A 702 -2.36 -21.72 -3.48
N GLY A 703 -2.03 -20.53 -3.99
CA GLY A 703 -1.33 -19.50 -3.23
C GLY A 703 0.17 -19.77 -3.04
N ASN A 704 0.97 -18.71 -2.95
CA ASN A 704 2.44 -18.86 -2.86
C ASN A 704 2.90 -19.52 -1.56
N ALA A 705 2.15 -19.42 -0.46
CA ALA A 705 2.57 -20.01 0.81
C ALA A 705 2.59 -21.55 0.75
N CYS A 706 1.82 -22.17 -0.17
CA CYS A 706 1.91 -23.60 -0.42
C CYS A 706 3.24 -24.07 -1.03
N ARG A 707 4.09 -23.15 -1.53
CA ARG A 707 5.45 -23.51 -1.97
C ARG A 707 6.40 -23.79 -0.81
N SER A 708 6.03 -23.36 0.39
CA SER A 708 6.84 -23.54 1.59
C SER A 708 7.11 -25.02 1.85
N PRO A 709 8.33 -25.39 2.26
CA PRO A 709 8.66 -26.79 2.57
C PRO A 709 7.76 -27.36 3.67
N TRP A 710 7.27 -26.52 4.59
CA TRP A 710 6.36 -26.93 5.66
C TRP A 710 5.05 -27.49 5.10
N VAL A 711 4.48 -26.86 4.07
CA VAL A 711 3.21 -27.29 3.46
C VAL A 711 3.43 -28.53 2.60
N MET A 712 4.50 -28.54 1.80
CA MET A 712 4.83 -29.66 0.92
C MET A 712 5.06 -30.96 1.71
N GLU A 713 5.71 -30.87 2.88
CA GLU A 713 5.90 -32.01 3.77
C GLU A 713 4.55 -32.51 4.33
N LEU A 714 3.73 -31.62 4.89
CA LEU A 714 2.46 -31.98 5.53
C LEU A 714 1.45 -32.63 4.56
N PHE A 715 1.44 -32.19 3.31
CA PHE A 715 0.58 -32.77 2.27
C PHE A 715 1.21 -34.02 1.59
N GLY A 716 2.36 -34.50 2.06
CA GLY A 716 2.97 -35.75 1.58
C GLY A 716 3.69 -35.65 0.24
N LEU A 717 4.03 -34.44 -0.23
CA LEU A 717 4.76 -34.24 -1.49
C LEU A 717 6.27 -34.47 -1.35
N THR A 718 6.82 -34.28 -0.15
CA THR A 718 8.26 -34.47 0.16
C THR A 718 8.51 -35.36 1.38
N GLY A 719 7.46 -35.84 2.04
CA GLY A 719 7.53 -36.59 3.30
C GLY A 719 6.32 -37.51 3.49
N SER A 720 6.11 -37.98 4.71
CA SER A 720 4.89 -38.72 5.04
C SER A 720 3.72 -37.73 5.23
N PRO A 721 2.54 -38.01 4.67
CA PRO A 721 1.38 -37.15 4.85
C PRO A 721 0.94 -37.11 6.32
N ILE A 722 0.31 -36.02 6.75
CA ILE A 722 -0.18 -35.88 8.13
C ILE A 722 -1.20 -36.96 8.50
N GLY A 723 -1.32 -37.23 9.82
CA GLY A 723 -2.28 -38.21 10.35
C GLY A 723 -3.73 -37.96 9.92
N ALA A 724 -4.12 -36.70 9.67
CA ALA A 724 -5.44 -36.39 9.14
C ALA A 724 -5.66 -36.93 7.72
N ILE A 725 -4.67 -36.85 6.83
CA ILE A 725 -4.73 -37.46 5.49
C ILE A 725 -4.77 -38.99 5.63
N MET A 726 -3.96 -39.54 6.54
CA MET A 726 -3.96 -40.98 6.82
C MET A 726 -5.32 -41.47 7.36
N ALA A 727 -6.07 -40.63 8.06
CA ALA A 727 -7.42 -40.98 8.51
C ALA A 727 -8.42 -41.21 7.35
N PHE A 728 -8.07 -40.83 6.11
CA PHE A 728 -8.83 -41.09 4.89
C PHE A 728 -8.26 -42.25 4.06
N GLU A 729 -7.64 -43.26 4.68
CA GLU A 729 -7.04 -44.45 4.01
C GLU A 729 -7.91 -45.14 2.93
N GLN A 730 -9.24 -45.02 2.98
CA GLN A 730 -10.17 -45.59 1.99
C GLN A 730 -10.49 -44.65 0.80
N LEU A 731 -10.07 -43.40 0.87
CA LEU A 731 -10.26 -42.36 -0.14
C LEU A 731 -8.95 -42.16 -0.92
N GLU A 732 -9.01 -42.19 -2.24
CA GLU A 732 -7.85 -41.86 -3.06
C GLU A 732 -7.65 -40.33 -3.10
N ILE A 733 -6.63 -39.83 -2.40
CA ILE A 733 -6.29 -38.39 -2.41
C ILE A 733 -5.08 -38.18 -3.32
N VAL A 734 -5.27 -37.42 -4.40
CA VAL A 734 -4.19 -37.02 -5.31
C VAL A 734 -3.86 -35.55 -5.06
N VAL A 735 -2.72 -35.29 -4.43
CA VAL A 735 -2.26 -33.92 -4.17
C VAL A 735 -1.48 -33.41 -5.37
N HIS A 736 -1.92 -32.28 -5.93
CA HIS A 736 -1.24 -31.54 -6.97
C HIS A 736 -0.48 -30.36 -6.35
N PRO A 737 0.84 -30.23 -6.60
CA PRO A 737 1.63 -29.12 -6.08
C PRO A 737 1.17 -27.78 -6.67
N PRO A 738 1.52 -26.64 -6.03
CA PRO A 738 1.21 -25.33 -6.57
C PRO A 738 1.77 -25.14 -7.97
N LEU A 739 1.01 -24.51 -8.86
CA LEU A 739 1.47 -24.24 -10.22
C LEU A 739 2.76 -23.40 -10.19
N LEU A 740 3.81 -23.94 -10.82
CA LEU A 740 5.15 -23.35 -10.83
C LEU A 740 5.33 -22.39 -11.99
N ALA A 741 6.15 -21.37 -11.77
CA ALA A 741 6.60 -20.49 -12.82
C ALA A 741 7.43 -21.26 -13.86
N ASP A 742 7.30 -20.87 -15.12
CA ASP A 742 8.08 -21.40 -16.23
C ASP A 742 8.94 -20.26 -16.81
N PRO A 743 10.27 -20.26 -16.60
CA PRO A 743 11.13 -19.21 -17.13
C PRO A 743 11.09 -19.08 -18.66
N SER A 744 10.70 -20.14 -19.38
CA SER A 744 10.56 -20.12 -20.84
C SER A 744 9.20 -19.58 -21.30
N ASN A 745 8.21 -19.55 -20.42
CA ASN A 745 6.89 -19.03 -20.68
C ASN A 745 6.33 -18.29 -19.45
N PRO A 746 6.66 -16.99 -19.29
CA PRO A 746 6.24 -16.22 -18.11
C PRO A 746 4.72 -16.00 -18.05
N TRP A 747 3.99 -16.30 -19.13
CA TRP A 747 2.51 -16.25 -19.18
C TRP A 747 1.85 -17.52 -18.65
N ARG A 748 2.63 -18.57 -18.34
CA ARG A 748 2.09 -19.81 -17.79
C ARG A 748 1.45 -19.52 -16.42
N PRO A 749 0.27 -20.08 -16.13
CA PRO A 749 -0.34 -19.92 -14.82
C PRO A 749 0.58 -20.41 -13.70
N THR A 750 0.66 -19.64 -12.63
CA THR A 750 1.33 -19.98 -11.37
C THR A 750 0.32 -20.03 -10.23
N ALA A 751 0.77 -20.43 -9.04
CA ALA A 751 -0.03 -20.36 -7.81
C ALA A 751 -0.62 -18.97 -7.51
N LYS A 752 -0.05 -17.90 -8.10
CA LYS A 752 -0.53 -16.52 -7.96
C LYS A 752 -1.30 -16.05 -9.18
N THR A 753 -0.77 -16.25 -10.38
CA THR A 753 -1.40 -15.75 -11.60
C THR A 753 -2.60 -16.58 -12.02
N GLY A 754 -2.73 -17.80 -11.49
CA GLY A 754 -3.81 -18.72 -11.78
C GLY A 754 -5.20 -18.20 -11.44
N VAL A 755 -5.34 -17.39 -10.39
CA VAL A 755 -6.65 -16.78 -10.02
C VAL A 755 -7.11 -15.83 -11.13
N ALA A 756 -6.30 -14.83 -11.50
CA ALA A 756 -6.64 -13.87 -12.55
C ALA A 756 -6.85 -14.54 -13.93
N LEU A 757 -6.02 -15.54 -14.28
CA LEU A 757 -6.17 -16.29 -15.54
C LEU A 757 -7.41 -17.18 -15.55
N GLY A 758 -7.73 -17.81 -14.41
CA GLY A 758 -8.95 -18.57 -14.24
C GLY A 758 -10.19 -17.70 -14.28
N LEU A 759 -10.13 -16.50 -13.71
CA LEU A 759 -11.21 -15.51 -13.73
C LEU A 759 -11.58 -15.09 -15.15
N LEU A 760 -10.62 -15.01 -16.08
CA LEU A 760 -10.92 -14.77 -17.49
C LEU A 760 -11.84 -15.85 -18.09
N ARG A 761 -11.75 -17.11 -17.61
CA ARG A 761 -12.63 -18.22 -18.03
C ARG A 761 -14.04 -18.13 -17.44
N LEU A 762 -14.25 -17.30 -16.42
CA LEU A 762 -15.54 -17.07 -15.76
C LEU A 762 -16.25 -15.83 -16.29
N CYS A 763 -15.60 -15.07 -17.16
CA CYS A 763 -16.16 -13.84 -17.69
C CYS A 763 -17.31 -14.11 -18.68
N PRO A 764 -18.23 -13.14 -18.88
CA PRO A 764 -19.28 -13.26 -19.89
C PRO A 764 -18.70 -13.50 -21.28
N GLY A 765 -19.26 -14.50 -21.97
CA GLY A 765 -18.82 -14.96 -23.31
C GLY A 765 -18.02 -16.26 -23.30
N GLU A 766 -17.59 -16.73 -22.12
CA GLU A 766 -16.88 -18.01 -21.97
C GLU A 766 -17.83 -19.21 -21.81
N THR A 767 -17.30 -20.41 -22.00
CA THR A 767 -18.07 -21.67 -22.03
C THR A 767 -18.01 -22.49 -20.73
N LEU A 768 -17.32 -21.99 -19.70
CA LEU A 768 -17.26 -22.62 -18.39
C LEU A 768 -18.34 -22.06 -17.46
N LYS A 769 -19.23 -22.92 -17.00
CA LYS A 769 -20.26 -22.58 -16.02
C LYS A 769 -19.76 -22.86 -14.60
N VAL A 770 -20.00 -21.92 -13.69
CA VAL A 770 -19.79 -22.12 -12.25
C VAL A 770 -21.13 -22.13 -11.54
N ILE A 771 -21.40 -23.21 -10.79
CA ILE A 771 -22.63 -23.38 -10.00
C ILE A 771 -22.23 -23.37 -8.53
N ASN A 772 -22.81 -22.45 -7.78
CA ASN A 772 -22.64 -22.41 -6.34
C ASN A 772 -23.86 -23.02 -5.66
N LEU A 773 -23.71 -24.20 -5.06
CA LEU A 773 -24.78 -24.92 -4.39
C LEU A 773 -24.99 -24.45 -2.94
N SER A 774 -24.11 -23.57 -2.43
CA SER A 774 -24.19 -22.98 -1.10
C SER A 774 -24.92 -21.63 -1.06
N LEU A 775 -25.07 -20.94 -2.21
CA LEU A 775 -25.60 -19.57 -2.34
C LEU A 775 -27.12 -19.46 -2.50
N LEU A 776 -27.92 -20.40 -1.96
CA LEU A 776 -29.39 -20.19 -1.92
C LEU A 776 -29.82 -19.06 -0.95
N LYS A 777 -28.88 -18.30 -0.35
CA LYS A 777 -29.11 -17.10 0.46
C LYS A 777 -28.04 -16.05 0.13
N ASP A 778 -28.45 -14.81 -0.13
CA ASP A 778 -27.58 -13.68 -0.52
C ASP A 778 -26.65 -13.18 0.59
N ASP A 779 -26.77 -13.68 1.83
CA ASP A 779 -25.95 -13.28 2.97
C ASP A 779 -24.70 -14.17 3.10
N ALA A 780 -23.55 -13.57 3.43
CA ALA A 780 -22.35 -14.33 3.84
C ALA A 780 -22.71 -15.28 5.00
N PRO A 781 -22.17 -16.52 5.05
CA PRO A 781 -22.57 -17.47 6.07
C PRO A 781 -22.12 -17.03 7.47
N PHE A 782 -22.88 -17.43 8.50
CA PHE A 782 -22.44 -17.29 9.89
C PHE A 782 -21.12 -18.03 10.13
N LEU A 783 -20.10 -17.36 10.67
CA LEU A 783 -18.73 -17.87 10.66
C LEU A 783 -18.39 -18.77 11.85
N PHE A 784 -19.15 -18.69 12.94
CA PHE A 784 -18.77 -19.29 14.21
C PHE A 784 -19.64 -20.50 14.56
N SER A 785 -19.03 -21.50 15.18
CA SER A 785 -19.77 -22.46 16.00
C SER A 785 -19.80 -21.93 17.43
N VAL A 786 -20.98 -21.89 18.03
CA VAL A 786 -21.23 -21.29 19.35
C VAL A 786 -21.93 -22.30 20.25
N GLY A 787 -21.52 -22.38 21.51
CA GLY A 787 -22.12 -23.30 22.45
C GLY A 787 -21.51 -23.20 23.83
N LYS A 788 -21.32 -24.36 24.46
CA LYS A 788 -20.85 -24.50 25.85
C LYS A 788 -19.75 -25.54 25.94
N LEU A 789 -19.16 -25.64 27.13
CA LEU A 789 -18.36 -26.79 27.50
C LEU A 789 -19.23 -27.85 28.18
N LEU A 790 -19.13 -29.08 27.73
CA LEU A 790 -19.72 -30.26 28.33
C LEU A 790 -18.57 -31.22 28.71
N ASN A 791 -18.41 -31.51 30.01
CA ASN A 791 -17.33 -32.37 30.53
C ASN A 791 -15.91 -31.97 30.11
N GLY A 792 -15.67 -30.68 29.86
CA GLY A 792 -14.37 -30.18 29.41
C GLY A 792 -14.20 -30.17 27.89
N GLU A 793 -15.18 -30.63 27.12
CA GLU A 793 -15.17 -30.62 25.67
C GLU A 793 -16.16 -29.60 25.11
N PHE A 794 -15.85 -29.01 23.96
CA PHE A 794 -16.73 -28.07 23.27
C PHE A 794 -17.94 -28.79 22.65
N ASP A 795 -19.13 -28.30 23.00
CA ASP A 795 -20.42 -28.74 22.48
C ASP A 795 -21.02 -27.63 21.59
N PRO A 796 -20.89 -27.73 20.25
CA PRO A 796 -21.34 -26.70 19.31
C PRO A 796 -22.85 -26.77 19.10
N CYS A 797 -23.61 -25.94 19.83
CA CYS A 797 -25.07 -25.94 19.78
C CYS A 797 -25.66 -25.10 18.62
N LEU A 798 -25.03 -23.98 18.31
CA LEU A 798 -25.30 -23.14 17.13
C LEU A 798 -24.15 -23.38 16.14
N PRO A 799 -24.37 -24.11 15.03
CA PRO A 799 -23.30 -24.44 14.09
C PRO A 799 -22.91 -23.25 13.20
N SER A 800 -21.64 -23.22 12.77
CA SER A 800 -21.23 -22.33 11.67
C SER A 800 -21.99 -22.68 10.38
N HIS A 801 -22.19 -21.66 9.53
CA HIS A 801 -23.09 -21.68 8.37
C HIS A 801 -24.57 -21.97 8.72
N GLY A 802 -24.95 -21.78 9.99
CA GLY A 802 -26.34 -21.86 10.44
C GLY A 802 -27.23 -20.78 9.81
N SER A 803 -28.55 -21.00 9.82
CA SER A 803 -29.51 -20.01 9.31
C SER A 803 -29.63 -18.82 10.24
N TYR A 804 -29.62 -17.61 9.67
CA TYR A 804 -29.90 -16.39 10.41
C TYR A 804 -31.31 -16.38 11.01
N GLY A 805 -31.44 -15.74 12.16
CA GLY A 805 -32.72 -15.48 12.83
C GLY A 805 -33.27 -16.64 13.68
N LEU A 806 -32.67 -17.84 13.60
CA LEU A 806 -33.17 -19.05 14.25
C LEU A 806 -32.54 -19.23 15.64
N TRP A 807 -33.36 -19.46 16.66
CA TRP A 807 -32.91 -19.60 18.05
C TRP A 807 -32.48 -21.04 18.36
N HIS A 808 -31.32 -21.18 19.02
CA HIS A 808 -30.74 -22.44 19.47
C HIS A 808 -30.49 -22.40 20.97
N GLU A 809 -30.87 -23.46 21.70
CA GLU A 809 -30.47 -23.61 23.12
C GLU A 809 -28.96 -23.85 23.17
N VAL A 810 -28.21 -22.92 23.77
CA VAL A 810 -26.74 -23.02 23.89
C VAL A 810 -26.29 -23.46 25.29
N GLY A 811 -27.17 -23.40 26.28
CA GLY A 811 -26.87 -23.89 27.62
C GLY A 811 -27.73 -23.29 28.71
N ARG A 812 -27.21 -23.28 29.94
CA ARG A 812 -27.87 -22.72 31.13
C ARG A 812 -26.87 -21.85 31.90
N PRO A 813 -27.31 -20.73 32.47
CA PRO A 813 -26.48 -20.00 33.41
C PRO A 813 -26.30 -20.83 34.68
N LEU A 814 -25.08 -20.84 35.22
CA LEU A 814 -24.74 -21.41 36.53
C LEU A 814 -24.39 -20.26 37.46
N ASP A 815 -25.10 -20.17 38.59
CA ASP A 815 -24.97 -19.05 39.55
C ASP A 815 -25.04 -17.67 38.88
N GLY A 816 -25.98 -17.51 37.93
CA GLY A 816 -26.15 -16.26 37.18
C GLY A 816 -25.08 -15.99 36.12
N VAL A 817 -24.23 -16.96 35.79
CA VAL A 817 -23.15 -16.79 34.80
C VAL A 817 -23.21 -17.84 33.72
N PHE A 818 -23.11 -17.42 32.45
CA PHE A 818 -22.93 -18.32 31.32
C PHE A 818 -21.59 -18.07 30.64
N ASN A 819 -20.77 -19.12 30.56
CA ASN A 819 -19.51 -19.07 29.83
C ASN A 819 -19.74 -19.59 28.40
N LEU A 820 -19.96 -18.66 27.49
CA LEU A 820 -20.09 -18.93 26.06
C LEU A 820 -18.74 -19.43 25.54
N ALA A 821 -18.73 -20.58 24.88
CA ALA A 821 -17.60 -21.05 24.10
C ALA A 821 -17.92 -20.88 22.61
N TYR A 822 -16.95 -20.41 21.82
CA TYR A 822 -17.13 -20.26 20.38
C TYR A 822 -15.81 -20.45 19.64
N THR A 823 -15.91 -20.83 18.38
CA THR A 823 -14.76 -21.00 17.47
C THR A 823 -15.19 -20.78 16.03
N HIS A 824 -14.27 -20.31 15.18
CA HIS A 824 -14.45 -20.28 13.73
C HIS A 824 -13.86 -21.52 13.05
N SER A 825 -13.24 -22.43 13.81
CA SER A 825 -12.58 -23.62 13.27
C SER A 825 -13.60 -24.61 12.68
N PRO A 826 -13.43 -25.05 11.42
CA PRO A 826 -14.26 -26.09 10.81
C PRO A 826 -14.25 -27.41 11.57
N ARG A 827 -13.23 -27.65 12.41
CA ARG A 827 -13.09 -28.84 13.28
C ARG A 827 -14.30 -29.03 14.19
N ALA A 828 -14.96 -27.95 14.61
CA ALA A 828 -16.18 -27.99 15.43
C ALA A 828 -17.37 -28.68 14.73
N ARG A 829 -17.35 -28.83 13.41
CA ARG A 829 -18.41 -29.51 12.65
C ARG A 829 -18.17 -31.01 12.48
N THR A 830 -17.06 -31.53 12.97
CA THR A 830 -16.74 -32.96 12.89
C THR A 830 -17.22 -33.70 14.13
N ASP A 831 -17.20 -35.04 14.05
CA ASP A 831 -17.48 -35.89 15.21
C ASP A 831 -16.36 -35.81 16.28
N GLN A 832 -15.23 -35.17 15.98
CA GLN A 832 -14.13 -34.95 16.93
C GLN A 832 -14.43 -33.72 17.80
N ARG A 833 -14.47 -33.94 19.12
CA ARG A 833 -14.69 -32.89 20.12
C ARG A 833 -13.39 -32.11 20.38
N MET A 834 -13.51 -30.80 20.56
CA MET A 834 -12.38 -29.92 20.90
C MET A 834 -12.26 -29.80 22.41
N ASP A 835 -11.07 -30.03 22.98
CA ASP A 835 -10.82 -29.89 24.43
C ASP A 835 -10.90 -28.41 24.86
N ARG A 836 -11.23 -28.15 26.13
CA ARG A 836 -11.28 -26.80 26.71
C ARG A 836 -10.00 -25.98 26.48
N SER A 837 -8.85 -26.65 26.44
CA SER A 837 -7.54 -26.02 26.21
C SER A 837 -7.19 -25.83 24.73
N ASP A 838 -8.08 -26.19 23.80
CA ASP A 838 -7.82 -26.05 22.37
C ASP A 838 -7.63 -24.56 21.99
N PRO A 839 -6.52 -24.20 21.33
CA PRO A 839 -6.18 -22.81 21.03
C PRO A 839 -7.14 -22.15 20.03
N ASP A 840 -7.97 -22.91 19.30
CA ASP A 840 -8.97 -22.35 18.38
C ASP A 840 -10.28 -21.97 19.11
N LEU A 841 -10.43 -22.30 20.40
CA LEU A 841 -11.59 -21.92 21.21
C LEU A 841 -11.41 -20.55 21.85
N ARG A 842 -12.51 -19.80 21.91
CA ARG A 842 -12.63 -18.53 22.61
C ARG A 842 -13.76 -18.60 23.61
N TYR A 843 -13.63 -17.83 24.69
CA TYR A 843 -14.57 -17.83 25.79
C TYR A 843 -15.07 -16.43 26.07
N ARG A 844 -16.37 -16.30 26.33
CA ARG A 844 -16.97 -15.05 26.78
C ARG A 844 -17.86 -15.31 27.99
N ARG A 845 -17.53 -14.67 29.10
CA ARG A 845 -18.38 -14.64 30.28
C ARG A 845 -19.56 -13.71 30.02
N ILE A 846 -20.77 -14.19 30.29
CA ILE A 846 -22.01 -13.43 30.21
C ILE A 846 -22.69 -13.52 31.56
N ASP A 847 -22.87 -12.38 32.22
CA ASP A 847 -23.54 -12.29 33.51
C ASP A 847 -25.04 -12.05 33.30
N PHE A 848 -25.85 -12.89 33.93
CA PHE A 848 -27.30 -12.83 34.01
C PHE A 848 -27.73 -12.72 35.47
N PRO A 849 -27.62 -11.51 36.07
CA PRO A 849 -27.87 -11.32 37.51
C PRO A 849 -29.30 -11.67 37.95
N ASP A 850 -30.27 -11.56 37.03
CA ASP A 850 -31.69 -11.87 37.28
C ASP A 850 -32.10 -13.27 36.79
N SER A 851 -31.16 -14.20 36.58
CA SER A 851 -31.49 -15.54 36.10
C SER A 851 -32.32 -16.32 37.13
N GLY A 852 -33.56 -16.66 36.76
CA GLY A 852 -34.46 -17.48 37.56
C GLY A 852 -34.18 -18.98 37.41
N GLU A 853 -34.64 -19.77 38.38
CA GLU A 853 -34.49 -21.23 38.38
C GLU A 853 -35.16 -21.85 37.13
N GLY A 854 -34.41 -22.66 36.37
CA GLY A 854 -34.90 -23.34 35.17
C GLY A 854 -34.84 -22.53 33.87
N GLN A 855 -34.30 -21.31 33.87
CA GLN A 855 -34.04 -20.56 32.64
C GLN A 855 -32.83 -21.12 31.87
N LYS A 856 -32.89 -21.04 30.54
CA LYS A 856 -31.87 -21.48 29.59
C LYS A 856 -31.38 -20.30 28.77
N VAL A 857 -30.16 -20.40 28.25
CA VAL A 857 -29.58 -19.44 27.32
C VAL A 857 -29.88 -19.89 25.90
N TYR A 858 -30.47 -18.99 25.11
CA TYR A 858 -30.67 -19.17 23.69
C TYR A 858 -29.80 -18.20 22.91
N SER A 859 -29.33 -18.63 21.74
CA SER A 859 -28.58 -17.79 20.82
C SER A 859 -29.08 -17.93 19.38
N ARG A 860 -29.00 -16.85 18.61
CA ARG A 860 -29.20 -16.86 17.16
C ARG A 860 -28.14 -16.05 16.45
N ALA A 861 -27.77 -16.47 15.26
CA ALA A 861 -26.96 -15.66 14.36
C ALA A 861 -27.81 -14.53 13.77
N ILE A 862 -27.25 -13.32 13.69
CA ILE A 862 -27.88 -12.16 13.03
C ILE A 862 -26.98 -11.48 11.98
N ALA A 863 -25.66 -11.71 12.02
CA ALA A 863 -24.71 -11.33 10.96
C ALA A 863 -23.51 -12.31 10.98
N PRO A 864 -22.58 -12.28 10.00
CA PRO A 864 -21.47 -13.26 9.90
C PRO A 864 -20.65 -13.45 11.18
N ASN A 865 -20.47 -12.40 11.96
CA ASN A 865 -19.73 -12.39 13.23
C ASN A 865 -20.57 -11.89 14.41
N LEU A 866 -21.90 -11.82 14.28
CA LEU A 866 -22.79 -11.22 15.27
C LEU A 866 -23.89 -12.20 15.69
N ILE A 867 -24.04 -12.37 17.00
CA ILE A 867 -25.11 -13.17 17.59
C ILE A 867 -25.99 -12.31 18.50
N GLU A 868 -27.23 -12.73 18.65
CA GLU A 868 -28.09 -12.33 19.75
C GLU A 868 -28.20 -13.46 20.77
N ILE A 869 -28.24 -13.08 22.04
CA ILE A 869 -28.41 -14.00 23.17
C ILE A 869 -29.53 -13.49 24.08
N CYS A 870 -30.32 -14.41 24.61
CA CYS A 870 -31.29 -14.13 25.68
C CYS A 870 -31.43 -15.31 26.64
N LEU A 871 -32.04 -15.03 27.80
CA LEU A 871 -32.59 -16.06 28.68
C LEU A 871 -34.05 -16.33 28.31
N ALA A 872 -34.49 -17.58 28.41
CA ALA A 872 -35.91 -17.94 28.34
C ALA A 872 -36.14 -19.30 29.01
N HIS A 873 -37.40 -19.61 29.34
CA HIS A 873 -37.74 -20.95 29.84
C HIS A 873 -37.86 -21.95 28.69
N ASP A 874 -38.52 -21.54 27.61
CA ASP A 874 -38.72 -22.36 26.42
C ASP A 874 -38.83 -21.48 25.17
N LEU A 875 -38.87 -22.11 23.99
CA LEU A 875 -39.29 -21.47 22.76
C LEU A 875 -40.79 -21.67 22.55
N SER A 876 -41.48 -20.64 22.09
CA SER A 876 -42.87 -20.68 21.67
C SER A 876 -43.09 -21.65 20.52
N LEU A 877 -44.36 -21.95 20.19
CA LEU A 877 -44.73 -22.70 18.99
C LEU A 877 -44.24 -22.05 17.68
N THR A 878 -43.90 -20.75 17.70
CA THR A 878 -43.33 -20.01 16.57
C THR A 878 -41.80 -19.89 16.64
N GLY A 879 -41.15 -20.57 17.59
CA GLY A 879 -39.70 -20.60 17.75
C GLY A 879 -39.11 -19.33 18.39
N GLN A 880 -39.92 -18.54 19.11
CA GLN A 880 -39.47 -17.33 19.79
C GLN A 880 -39.26 -17.58 21.29
N PRO A 881 -38.29 -16.95 21.96
CA PRO A 881 -38.05 -17.14 23.39
C PRO A 881 -39.25 -16.64 24.22
N GLU A 882 -39.71 -17.46 25.18
CA GLU A 882 -40.80 -17.11 26.11
C GLU A 882 -40.34 -17.11 27.59
N PRO A 883 -40.70 -16.07 28.36
CA PRO A 883 -41.40 -14.82 27.97
C PRO A 883 -40.50 -13.87 27.14
N ALA A 884 -41.05 -12.75 26.66
CA ALA A 884 -40.26 -11.74 25.93
C ALA A 884 -39.11 -11.21 26.80
N CYS A 885 -37.87 -11.49 26.39
CA CYS A 885 -36.67 -11.21 27.17
C CYS A 885 -35.80 -10.13 26.54
N HIS A 886 -34.94 -9.52 27.37
CA HIS A 886 -33.91 -8.61 26.88
C HIS A 886 -32.89 -9.38 26.03
N PHE A 887 -32.60 -8.86 24.84
CA PHE A 887 -31.61 -9.39 23.92
C PHE A 887 -30.28 -8.69 24.12
N LEU A 888 -29.20 -9.47 24.17
CA LEU A 888 -27.83 -8.99 24.16
C LEU A 888 -27.20 -9.30 22.81
N GLN A 889 -26.75 -8.28 22.09
CA GLN A 889 -25.97 -8.45 20.86
C GLN A 889 -24.48 -8.58 21.18
N LEU A 890 -23.84 -9.61 20.65
CA LEU A 890 -22.43 -9.91 20.90
C LEU A 890 -21.71 -10.11 19.58
N ALA A 891 -20.77 -9.21 19.29
CA ALA A 891 -19.79 -9.43 18.23
C ALA A 891 -18.80 -10.50 18.70
N LEU A 892 -18.60 -11.50 17.84
CA LEU A 892 -17.60 -12.56 17.98
C LEU A 892 -16.37 -12.14 17.17
N ALA A 893 -15.20 -12.19 17.78
CA ALA A 893 -13.93 -11.79 17.19
C ALA A 893 -13.04 -13.00 16.93
#